data_AF-A0A7X7NTI8-F1
#
_entry.id   AF-A0A7X7NTI8-F1
#
_cell.length_a   1.000
_cell.length_b   1.000
_cell.length_c   1.000
_cell.angle_alpha   90.00
_cell.angle_beta   90.00
_cell.angle_gamma   90.00
#
_symmetry.space_group_name_H-M   'P 1'
#
loop_
_entity.id
_entity.type
_entity.pdbx_description
1 polymer ?
#
loop_
_entity_poly.entity_id
_entity_poly.type
_entity_poly.pdbx_seq_one_letter_code
_entity_poly.pdbx_strand_id
1 'polypeptide(L)'
;MNHKDTIRNEIGVECKRKNLELCHSPHISDEDKKAYAFLRQQARGEEKAFLQKAPERKAAFEPRILDTDLAVRRYLLEAQENEARAVFYKGLIDLDYDFELQYIIAKEKAQQLPQIAALRRELLLERQVAEQALKKVKSEKHEEAIQTFSDAREKQRQNLKDEIALLKKARQEGLISPKAFTNEKREKKLEIRDAIAVLKRQLPVRREQERLRHVRHRLSHDIKGQLRVLHSDIADHARKIPVEIKKKKPLISYLTWPLPGLGQLLLGQYMKAALFFIGSLFTYLVAIPYALGRQNYRGKGLFGLISLAAGGSRLDRSVIFMVEGVIAIILLLMGLLILYQSYRDVRRVETSMIQGVRKNNWFETKTTIRREGFPFFASAPAALVTIFIVLLPIAVTILISFTNYDPSHQSKFNWTGLLNYKQIVLGQGIAGGPFWYITGWTILWTIFATSLAILIGFVLALLVNQDRIYGKRLFRTVYLLPWAVPAFITIMFFSIMFSPSGPLTLALSSLLGKTVNIKYLTWGTRAVLIFLQGWLGSSYIFLLCTGILQGIPNDLYEAARIDGATGFQATRHITIPILLFQTAPLLIGQYTFNFNNFSIIWLFNGGGPFEPSKYGNIAGSSDLLISYIYKLTIQKQYQGIGSAITLIVSLALIFFTWIGFSRSKAFREEKL
;
A
#
# COMPACT_ATOMS: atom_id res chain seq x y z
N MET A 1 14.93 -2.71 13.35
CA MET A 1 15.66 -3.24 14.53
C MET A 1 15.44 -4.75 14.61
N ASN A 2 16.53 -5.51 14.63
CA ASN A 2 16.57 -6.98 14.53
C ASN A 2 16.04 -7.64 15.80
N HIS A 3 14.89 -8.30 15.72
CA HIS A 3 14.38 -9.18 16.78
C HIS A 3 15.04 -10.59 16.76
N LYS A 4 16.06 -10.78 15.92
CA LYS A 4 16.73 -12.08 15.70
C LYS A 4 17.92 -12.34 16.62
N ASP A 5 18.50 -11.29 17.20
CA ASP A 5 19.77 -11.42 17.93
C ASP A 5 19.58 -11.55 19.46
N THR A 6 18.38 -11.25 19.99
CA THR A 6 18.09 -11.34 21.43
C THR A 6 17.77 -12.75 21.94
N ILE A 7 17.45 -13.71 21.08
CA ILE A 7 17.16 -15.09 21.54
C ILE A 7 18.45 -15.91 21.74
N ARG A 8 19.60 -15.43 21.25
CA ARG A 8 20.85 -16.18 21.31
C ARG A 8 21.58 -16.13 22.66
N ASN A 9 21.25 -15.19 23.55
CA ASN A 9 22.03 -14.93 24.76
C ASN A 9 21.30 -15.15 26.10
N GLU A 10 20.03 -15.56 26.13
CA GLU A 10 19.29 -15.73 27.39
C GLU A 10 19.05 -17.18 27.82
N ILE A 11 19.45 -18.18 27.03
CA ILE A 11 19.33 -19.58 27.45
C ILE A 11 20.59 -20.00 28.24
N GLY A 12 20.84 -19.28 29.33
CA GLY A 12 21.72 -19.68 30.44
C GLY A 12 20.95 -20.51 31.47
N VAL A 13 20.16 -21.48 31.00
CA VAL A 13 19.44 -22.39 31.88
C VAL A 13 20.21 -23.71 31.92
N GLU A 14 20.90 -23.95 33.04
CA GLU A 14 21.28 -25.29 33.47
C GLU A 14 20.03 -26.20 33.37
N CYS A 15 19.95 -27.01 32.31
CA CYS A 15 18.88 -27.97 32.13
C CYS A 15 19.10 -29.16 33.09
N LYS A 16 18.74 -28.98 34.37
CA LYS A 16 18.61 -30.09 35.33
C LYS A 16 17.36 -30.92 34.97
N ARG A 17 17.44 -31.74 33.92
CA ARG A 17 16.47 -32.83 33.67
C ARG A 17 17.22 -34.10 33.28
N LYS A 18 17.13 -35.10 34.17
CA LYS A 18 17.87 -36.38 34.17
C LYS A 18 17.80 -37.21 32.88
N ASN A 19 16.86 -36.92 31.97
CA ASN A 19 16.63 -37.68 30.74
C ASN A 19 16.81 -36.85 29.44
N LEU A 20 17.16 -35.56 29.53
CA LEU A 20 17.30 -34.68 28.36
C LEU A 20 18.74 -34.51 27.87
N GLU A 21 19.72 -35.02 28.61
CA GLU A 21 21.10 -35.13 28.12
C GLU A 21 21.20 -36.11 26.93
N LEU A 22 20.23 -37.04 26.80
CA LEU A 22 20.25 -38.24 25.97
C LEU A 22 20.34 -38.05 24.43
N CYS A 23 20.15 -36.83 23.91
CA CYS A 23 20.25 -36.55 22.46
C CYS A 23 21.42 -35.64 22.04
N HIS A 24 22.04 -34.90 22.96
CA HIS A 24 22.99 -33.84 22.61
C HIS A 24 24.34 -33.90 23.34
N SER A 25 24.52 -34.75 24.36
CA SER A 25 25.85 -34.99 24.91
C SER A 25 26.65 -35.94 23.99
N PRO A 26 27.89 -35.58 23.57
CA PRO A 26 28.73 -36.46 22.76
C PRO A 26 29.18 -37.75 23.48
N HIS A 27 28.78 -37.94 24.74
CA HIS A 27 29.21 -39.04 25.62
C HIS A 27 28.16 -40.14 25.85
N ILE A 28 27.09 -40.21 25.05
CA ILE A 28 25.99 -41.18 25.26
C ILE A 28 26.11 -42.40 24.36
N SER A 29 25.97 -43.57 24.98
CA SER A 29 26.02 -44.87 24.30
C SER A 29 24.86 -45.05 23.31
N ASP A 30 25.07 -45.83 22.26
CA ASP A 30 23.99 -46.13 21.30
C ASP A 30 22.89 -47.03 21.89
N GLU A 31 23.14 -47.70 23.01
CA GLU A 31 22.15 -48.46 23.77
C GLU A 31 21.15 -47.55 24.49
N ASP A 32 21.63 -46.49 25.14
CA ASP A 32 20.76 -45.50 25.82
C ASP A 32 19.83 -44.78 24.83
N LYS A 33 20.32 -44.49 23.62
CA LYS A 33 19.49 -43.91 22.54
C LYS A 33 18.39 -44.86 22.07
N LYS A 34 18.68 -46.17 22.01
CA LYS A 34 17.69 -47.21 21.65
C LYS A 34 16.66 -47.39 22.77
N ALA A 35 17.10 -47.41 24.03
CA ALA A 35 16.22 -47.47 25.20
C ALA A 35 15.27 -46.27 25.26
N TYR A 36 15.80 -45.05 25.06
CA TYR A 36 14.99 -43.83 24.97
C TYR A 36 13.96 -43.90 23.83
N ALA A 37 14.38 -44.33 22.63
CA ALA A 37 13.49 -44.44 21.48
C ALA A 37 12.37 -45.48 21.72
N PHE A 38 12.68 -46.59 22.39
CA PHE A 38 11.70 -47.61 22.76
C PHE A 38 10.67 -47.07 23.76
N LEU A 39 11.11 -46.42 24.85
CA LEU A 39 10.22 -45.81 25.85
C LEU A 39 9.31 -44.75 25.21
N ARG A 40 9.86 -43.92 24.31
CA ARG A 40 9.08 -42.93 23.57
C ARG A 40 8.02 -43.60 22.68
N GLN A 41 8.36 -44.69 21.99
CA GLN A 41 7.42 -45.42 21.14
C GLN A 41 6.30 -46.07 21.97
N GLN A 42 6.62 -46.66 23.11
CA GLN A 42 5.64 -47.22 24.03
C GLN A 42 4.68 -46.14 24.53
N ALA A 43 5.21 -45.00 25.02
CA ALA A 43 4.40 -43.88 25.47
C ALA A 43 3.47 -43.32 24.37
N ARG A 44 3.91 -43.30 23.10
CA ARG A 44 3.04 -42.92 21.97
C ARG A 44 1.94 -43.95 21.69
N GLY A 45 2.19 -45.24 21.90
CA GLY A 45 1.17 -46.28 21.83
C GLY A 45 0.10 -46.10 22.91
N GLU A 46 0.53 -45.84 24.15
CA GLU A 46 -0.35 -45.53 25.28
C GLU A 46 -1.14 -44.25 25.05
N GLU A 47 -0.51 -43.18 24.53
CA GLU A 47 -1.16 -41.93 24.15
C GLU A 47 -2.29 -42.18 23.13
N LYS A 48 -2.01 -42.98 22.08
CA LYS A 48 -3.01 -43.30 21.06
C LYS A 48 -4.21 -44.05 21.65
N ALA A 49 -3.96 -45.06 22.50
CA ALA A 49 -5.02 -45.80 23.18
C ALA A 49 -5.83 -44.90 24.11
N PHE A 50 -5.17 -44.00 24.85
CA PHE A 50 -5.81 -43.01 25.70
C PHE A 50 -6.70 -42.04 24.92
N LEU A 51 -6.23 -41.53 23.78
CA LEU A 51 -6.97 -40.61 22.92
C LEU A 51 -8.17 -41.28 22.21
N GLN A 52 -8.08 -42.56 21.87
CA GLN A 52 -9.20 -43.32 21.29
C GLN A 52 -10.40 -43.42 22.25
N LYS A 53 -10.16 -43.49 23.57
CA LYS A 53 -11.20 -43.51 24.60
C LYS A 53 -11.80 -42.13 24.93
N ALA A 54 -11.37 -41.06 24.25
CA ALA A 54 -11.89 -39.71 24.49
C ALA A 54 -13.41 -39.56 24.27
N PRO A 55 -14.04 -40.17 23.24
CA PRO A 55 -15.50 -40.10 23.06
C PRO A 55 -16.26 -40.72 24.23
N GLU A 56 -15.80 -41.87 24.74
CA GLU A 56 -16.40 -42.58 25.87
C GLU A 56 -16.33 -41.75 27.16
N ARG A 57 -15.16 -41.15 27.45
CA ARG A 57 -15.00 -40.25 28.61
C ARG A 57 -15.91 -39.02 28.53
N LYS A 58 -16.01 -38.42 27.34
CA LYS A 58 -16.92 -37.28 27.12
C LYS A 58 -18.37 -37.69 27.31
N ALA A 59 -18.78 -38.83 26.77
CA ALA A 59 -20.14 -39.37 26.92
C ALA A 59 -20.46 -39.69 28.38
N ALA A 60 -19.49 -40.19 29.17
CA ALA A 60 -19.68 -40.45 30.60
C ALA A 60 -19.88 -39.17 31.43
N PHE A 61 -19.30 -38.04 31.00
CA PHE A 61 -19.43 -36.77 31.70
C PHE A 61 -20.61 -35.92 31.22
N GLU A 62 -21.06 -36.12 29.97
CA GLU A 62 -22.12 -35.32 29.36
C GLU A 62 -23.41 -35.22 30.19
N PRO A 63 -23.93 -36.30 30.84
CA PRO A 63 -25.11 -36.22 31.70
C PRO A 63 -24.96 -35.31 32.93
N ARG A 64 -23.73 -35.01 33.37
CA ARG A 64 -23.47 -34.15 34.54
C ARG A 64 -23.58 -32.66 34.22
N ILE A 65 -23.66 -32.29 32.93
CA ILE A 65 -23.76 -30.89 32.50
C ILE A 65 -25.24 -30.53 32.29
N LEU A 66 -25.78 -29.71 33.19
CA LEU A 66 -27.19 -29.29 33.20
C LEU A 66 -27.49 -28.07 32.30
N ASP A 67 -26.47 -27.46 31.67
CA ASP A 67 -26.66 -26.27 30.84
C ASP A 67 -27.40 -26.55 29.52
N THR A 68 -28.24 -25.61 29.12
CA THR A 68 -28.97 -25.67 27.84
C THR A 68 -28.20 -25.07 26.66
N ASP A 69 -27.21 -24.19 26.90
CA ASP A 69 -26.40 -23.58 25.83
C ASP A 69 -25.33 -24.56 25.30
N LEU A 70 -25.40 -24.82 23.99
CA LEU A 70 -24.50 -25.77 23.31
C LEU A 70 -23.01 -25.39 23.40
N ALA A 71 -22.68 -24.10 23.44
CA ALA A 71 -21.29 -23.66 23.49
C ALA A 71 -20.72 -23.80 24.92
N VAL A 72 -21.51 -23.48 25.95
CA VAL A 72 -21.17 -23.75 27.36
C VAL A 72 -20.92 -25.23 27.57
N ARG A 73 -21.84 -26.10 27.11
CA ARG A 73 -21.66 -27.57 27.17
C ARG A 73 -20.36 -28.01 26.51
N ARG A 74 -20.07 -27.48 25.31
CA ARG A 74 -18.84 -27.80 24.57
C ARG A 74 -17.58 -27.41 25.34
N TYR A 75 -17.53 -26.22 25.93
CA TYR A 75 -16.37 -25.76 26.69
C TYR A 75 -16.14 -26.59 27.95
N LEU A 76 -17.20 -26.97 28.66
CA LEU A 76 -17.11 -27.82 29.86
C LEU A 76 -16.68 -29.25 29.51
N LEU A 77 -17.24 -29.85 28.46
CA LEU A 77 -16.81 -31.16 27.97
C LEU A 77 -15.35 -31.16 27.52
N GLU A 78 -14.92 -30.09 26.84
CA GLU A 78 -13.54 -29.93 26.43
C GLU A 78 -12.63 -29.72 27.65
N ALA A 79 -13.02 -28.92 28.64
CA ALA A 79 -12.27 -28.73 29.88
C ALA A 79 -12.05 -30.07 30.60
N GLN A 80 -13.11 -30.86 30.80
CA GLN A 80 -13.03 -32.15 31.50
C GLN A 80 -12.12 -33.16 30.79
N GLU A 81 -12.23 -33.26 29.46
CA GLU A 81 -11.33 -34.11 28.69
C GLU A 81 -9.88 -33.62 28.78
N ASN A 82 -9.65 -32.30 28.87
CA ASN A 82 -8.32 -31.75 29.05
C ASN A 82 -7.79 -31.92 30.49
N GLU A 83 -8.64 -32.00 31.52
CA GLU A 83 -8.21 -32.43 32.86
C GLU A 83 -7.66 -33.86 32.83
N ALA A 84 -8.41 -34.79 32.21
CA ALA A 84 -7.97 -36.17 32.06
C ALA A 84 -6.66 -36.26 31.26
N ARG A 85 -6.51 -35.46 30.20
CA ARG A 85 -5.26 -35.34 29.44
C ARG A 85 -4.11 -34.79 30.28
N ALA A 86 -4.35 -33.75 31.08
CA ALA A 86 -3.33 -33.18 31.94
C ALA A 86 -2.83 -34.20 32.97
N VAL A 87 -3.72 -35.02 33.53
CA VAL A 87 -3.34 -36.14 34.42
C VAL A 87 -2.50 -37.17 33.68
N PHE A 88 -2.93 -37.59 32.49
CA PHE A 88 -2.21 -38.55 31.66
C PHE A 88 -0.79 -38.07 31.29
N TYR A 89 -0.67 -36.86 30.73
CA TYR A 89 0.62 -36.34 30.29
C TYR A 89 1.56 -35.96 31.44
N LYS A 90 1.05 -35.74 32.66
CA LYS A 90 1.87 -35.41 33.83
C LYS A 90 2.96 -36.45 34.10
N GLY A 91 2.66 -37.73 33.88
CA GLY A 91 3.63 -38.83 34.03
C GLY A 91 4.66 -38.94 32.90
N LEU A 92 4.47 -38.20 31.80
CA LEU A 92 5.27 -38.30 30.57
C LEU A 92 6.08 -37.03 30.27
N ILE A 93 5.98 -35.99 31.10
CA ILE A 93 6.64 -34.69 30.89
C ILE A 93 8.16 -34.85 30.76
N ASP A 94 8.76 -35.69 31.61
CA ASP A 94 10.21 -35.88 31.66
C ASP A 94 10.76 -36.73 30.49
N LEU A 95 9.89 -37.28 29.65
CA LEU A 95 10.27 -38.16 28.54
C LEU A 95 10.48 -37.43 27.21
N ASP A 96 9.65 -36.43 26.88
CA ASP A 96 9.69 -35.71 25.59
C ASP A 96 9.06 -34.33 25.74
N TYR A 97 9.68 -33.30 25.16
CA TYR A 97 9.12 -31.94 25.12
C TYR A 97 7.74 -31.88 24.45
N ASP A 98 7.41 -32.81 23.54
CA ASP A 98 6.06 -32.91 22.99
C ASP A 98 5.02 -33.24 24.05
N PHE A 99 5.32 -34.13 25.00
CA PHE A 99 4.41 -34.47 26.10
C PHE A 99 4.31 -33.33 27.10
N GLU A 100 5.40 -32.60 27.37
CA GLU A 100 5.37 -31.36 28.15
C GLU A 100 4.43 -30.33 27.51
N LEU A 101 4.52 -30.12 26.19
CA LEU A 101 3.63 -29.20 25.49
C LEU A 101 2.17 -29.66 25.57
N GLN A 102 1.88 -30.95 25.37
CA GLN A 102 0.51 -31.47 25.49
C GLN A 102 -0.03 -31.32 26.91
N TYR A 103 0.80 -31.54 27.93
CA TYR A 103 0.44 -31.30 29.33
C TYR A 103 0.05 -29.84 29.57
N ILE A 104 0.87 -28.88 29.12
CA ILE A 104 0.58 -27.45 29.31
C ILE A 104 -0.67 -27.04 28.54
N ILE A 105 -0.83 -27.47 27.28
CA ILE A 105 -2.04 -27.18 26.49
C ILE A 105 -3.28 -27.71 27.19
N ALA A 106 -3.22 -28.95 27.69
CA ALA A 106 -4.33 -29.56 28.42
C ALA A 106 -4.63 -28.81 29.72
N LYS A 107 -3.60 -28.42 30.48
CA LYS A 107 -3.74 -27.64 31.71
C LYS A 107 -4.38 -26.27 31.46
N GLU A 108 -3.90 -25.52 30.47
CA GLU A 108 -4.45 -24.20 30.11
C GLU A 108 -5.93 -24.30 29.70
N LYS A 109 -6.26 -25.30 28.87
CA LYS A 109 -7.65 -25.54 28.47
C LYS A 109 -8.54 -25.93 29.65
N ALA A 110 -8.07 -26.82 30.52
CA ALA A 110 -8.80 -27.25 31.71
C ALA A 110 -9.10 -26.08 32.66
N GLN A 111 -8.15 -25.13 32.81
CA GLN A 111 -8.30 -24.00 33.72
C GLN A 111 -9.14 -22.85 33.14
N GLN A 112 -8.93 -22.48 31.88
CA GLN A 112 -9.54 -21.29 31.30
C GLN A 112 -10.92 -21.55 30.68
N LEU A 113 -11.18 -22.73 30.09
CA LEU A 113 -12.48 -23.02 29.44
C LEU A 113 -13.67 -22.96 30.41
N PRO A 114 -13.58 -23.44 31.67
CA PRO A 114 -14.66 -23.27 32.65
C PRO A 114 -14.94 -21.79 32.98
N GLN A 115 -13.91 -20.94 33.03
CA GLN A 115 -14.07 -19.50 33.26
C GLN A 115 -14.79 -18.83 32.09
N ILE A 116 -14.44 -19.22 30.86
CA ILE A 116 -15.11 -18.75 29.63
C ILE A 116 -16.57 -19.22 29.61
N ALA A 117 -16.83 -20.46 30.03
CA ALA A 117 -18.17 -21.02 30.16
C ALA A 117 -19.01 -20.26 31.21
N ALA A 118 -18.43 -19.96 32.38
CA ALA A 118 -19.07 -19.18 33.44
C ALA A 118 -19.42 -17.75 32.97
N LEU A 119 -18.47 -17.05 32.34
CA LEU A 119 -18.69 -15.72 31.76
C LEU A 119 -19.82 -15.75 30.72
N ARG A 120 -19.84 -16.77 29.86
CA ARG A 120 -20.92 -16.92 28.87
C ARG A 120 -22.28 -17.15 29.54
N ARG A 121 -22.33 -17.96 30.60
CA ARG A 121 -23.55 -18.22 31.38
C ARG A 121 -24.06 -16.93 32.02
N GLU A 122 -23.17 -16.17 32.65
CA GLU A 122 -23.48 -14.86 33.25
C GLU A 122 -24.08 -13.90 32.20
N LEU A 123 -23.43 -13.76 31.04
CA LEU A 123 -23.92 -12.90 29.96
C LEU A 123 -25.25 -13.38 29.35
N LEU A 124 -25.50 -14.70 29.31
CA LEU A 124 -26.78 -15.24 28.86
C LEU A 124 -27.91 -14.93 29.85
N LEU A 125 -27.63 -15.05 31.15
CA LEU A 125 -28.57 -14.65 32.21
C LEU A 125 -28.83 -13.15 32.17
N GLU A 126 -27.79 -12.33 32.06
CA GLU A 126 -27.91 -10.87 31.92
C GLU A 126 -28.74 -10.50 30.69
N ARG A 127 -28.57 -11.23 29.58
CA ARG A 127 -29.37 -11.05 28.37
C ARG A 127 -30.84 -11.37 28.62
N GLN A 128 -31.15 -12.48 29.29
CA GLN A 128 -32.53 -12.87 29.62
C GLN A 128 -33.19 -11.82 30.52
N VAL A 129 -32.49 -11.35 31.56
CA VAL A 129 -32.96 -10.29 32.46
C VAL A 129 -33.21 -8.99 31.69
N ALA A 130 -32.29 -8.58 30.81
CA ALA A 130 -32.45 -7.40 29.98
C ALA A 130 -33.61 -7.52 28.96
N GLU A 131 -33.84 -8.71 28.41
CA GLU A 131 -34.97 -8.98 27.51
C GLU A 131 -36.31 -8.94 28.23
N GLN A 132 -36.38 -9.49 29.45
CA GLN A 132 -37.57 -9.41 30.30
C GLN A 132 -37.85 -7.97 30.75
N ALA A 133 -36.82 -7.25 31.19
CA ALA A 133 -36.93 -5.83 31.56
C ALA A 133 -37.41 -4.99 30.38
N LEU A 134 -36.85 -5.20 29.18
CA LEU A 134 -37.30 -4.48 27.98
C LEU A 134 -38.74 -4.81 27.60
N LYS A 135 -39.18 -6.07 27.75
CA LYS A 135 -40.59 -6.45 27.53
C LYS A 135 -41.52 -5.74 28.53
N LYS A 136 -41.17 -5.75 29.81
CA LYS A 136 -41.93 -5.09 30.89
C LYS A 136 -42.05 -3.58 30.66
N VAL A 137 -40.93 -2.92 30.38
CA VAL A 137 -40.93 -1.47 30.12
C VAL A 137 -41.68 -1.13 28.83
N LYS A 138 -41.71 -2.00 27.81
CA LYS A 138 -42.53 -1.76 26.61
C LYS A 138 -44.04 -1.90 26.83
N SER A 139 -44.48 -2.72 27.77
CA SER A 139 -45.90 -2.87 28.10
C SER A 139 -46.44 -1.73 28.97
N GLU A 140 -45.57 -1.03 29.70
CA GLU A 140 -45.94 0.10 30.55
C GLU A 140 -46.04 1.41 29.74
N LYS A 141 -46.98 2.28 30.11
CA LYS A 141 -47.05 3.65 29.56
C LYS A 141 -46.09 4.56 30.33
N HIS A 142 -45.15 5.20 29.61
CA HIS A 142 -44.11 6.07 30.19
C HIS A 142 -44.34 7.54 29.85
N GLU A 143 -45.58 8.02 29.97
CA GLU A 143 -45.97 9.38 29.57
C GLU A 143 -45.20 10.44 30.38
N GLU A 144 -45.06 10.24 31.69
CA GLU A 144 -44.29 11.14 32.57
C GLU A 144 -42.81 11.23 32.15
N ALA A 145 -42.13 10.11 31.95
CA ALA A 145 -40.71 10.10 31.54
C ALA A 145 -40.49 10.70 30.14
N ILE A 146 -41.46 10.53 29.23
CA ILE A 146 -41.44 11.17 27.91
C ILE A 146 -41.61 12.69 28.06
N GLN A 147 -42.53 13.13 28.92
CA GLN A 147 -42.76 14.54 29.20
C GLN A 147 -41.53 15.19 29.85
N THR A 148 -40.95 14.58 30.90
CA THR A 148 -39.72 15.05 31.54
C THR A 148 -38.56 15.18 30.54
N PHE A 149 -38.43 14.22 29.62
CA PHE A 149 -37.43 14.31 28.55
C PHE A 149 -37.73 15.46 27.57
N SER A 150 -38.99 15.67 27.21
CA SER A 150 -39.42 16.78 26.35
C SER A 150 -39.07 18.12 26.99
N ASP A 151 -39.45 18.32 28.25
CA ASP A 151 -39.20 19.55 29.01
C ASP A 151 -37.70 19.80 29.18
N ALA A 152 -36.93 18.76 29.55
CA ALA A 152 -35.48 18.86 29.68
C ALA A 152 -34.79 19.17 28.33
N ARG A 153 -35.27 18.57 27.24
CA ARG A 153 -34.77 18.84 25.89
C ARG A 153 -35.08 20.27 25.46
N GLU A 154 -36.26 20.80 25.79
CA GLU A 154 -36.62 22.18 25.52
C GLU A 154 -35.79 23.16 26.35
N LYS A 155 -35.57 22.87 27.64
CA LYS A 155 -34.66 23.65 28.49
C LYS A 155 -33.26 23.72 27.89
N GLN A 156 -32.70 22.60 27.44
CA GLN A 156 -31.39 22.57 26.78
C GLN A 156 -31.37 23.37 25.46
N ARG A 157 -32.47 23.31 24.69
CA ARG A 157 -32.61 24.13 23.47
C ARG A 157 -32.73 25.62 23.77
N GLN A 158 -33.36 25.98 24.88
CA GLN A 158 -33.49 27.36 25.32
C GLN A 158 -32.14 27.88 25.83
N ASN A 159 -31.45 27.13 26.69
CA ASN A 159 -30.07 27.45 27.11
C ASN A 159 -29.15 27.71 25.90
N LEU A 160 -29.24 26.87 24.85
CA LEU A 160 -28.48 27.09 23.62
C LEU A 160 -28.81 28.43 22.94
N LYS A 161 -30.09 28.83 22.92
CA LYS A 161 -30.49 30.12 22.35
C LYS A 161 -29.93 31.27 23.18
N ASP A 162 -29.99 31.16 24.50
CA ASP A 162 -29.53 32.20 25.43
C ASP A 162 -28.00 32.35 25.36
N GLU A 163 -27.26 31.24 25.35
CA GLU A 163 -25.80 31.19 25.14
C GLU A 163 -25.40 31.81 23.79
N ILE A 164 -26.13 31.47 22.71
CA ILE A 164 -25.87 32.08 21.39
C ILE A 164 -26.18 33.59 21.41
N ALA A 165 -27.18 34.04 22.17
CA ALA A 165 -27.51 35.45 22.32
C ALA A 165 -26.41 36.20 23.10
N LEU A 166 -25.88 35.61 24.17
CA LEU A 166 -24.73 36.12 24.91
C LEU A 166 -23.48 36.22 24.03
N LEU A 167 -23.15 35.16 23.29
CA LEU A 167 -22.05 35.18 22.32
C LEU A 167 -22.26 36.25 21.24
N LYS A 168 -23.50 36.49 20.82
CA LYS A 168 -23.83 37.53 19.85
C LYS A 168 -23.62 38.94 20.43
N LYS A 169 -24.01 39.15 21.70
CA LYS A 169 -23.80 40.41 22.43
C LYS A 169 -22.31 40.69 22.66
N ALA A 170 -21.56 39.70 23.15
CA ALA A 170 -20.10 39.78 23.34
C ALA A 170 -19.37 40.10 22.01
N ARG A 171 -19.88 39.60 20.88
CA ARG A 171 -19.37 39.98 19.56
C ARG A 171 -19.69 41.44 19.20
N GLN A 172 -20.90 41.90 19.49
CA GLN A 172 -21.31 43.29 19.23
C GLN A 172 -20.50 44.29 20.06
N GLU A 173 -20.13 43.91 21.28
CA GLU A 173 -19.30 44.69 22.21
C GLU A 173 -17.79 44.59 21.91
N GLY A 174 -17.38 43.80 20.91
CA GLY A 174 -15.99 43.66 20.50
C GLY A 174 -15.13 42.76 21.40
N LEU A 175 -15.71 42.09 22.40
CA LEU A 175 -15.02 41.20 23.35
C LEU A 175 -14.49 39.92 22.69
N ILE A 176 -15.15 39.43 21.62
CA ILE A 176 -14.75 38.23 20.90
C ILE A 176 -14.64 38.47 19.39
N SER A 177 -13.64 37.83 18.75
CA SER A 177 -13.46 37.91 17.30
C SER A 177 -14.59 37.18 16.53
N PRO A 178 -14.84 37.52 15.25
CA PRO A 178 -15.83 36.81 14.43
C PRO A 178 -15.55 35.30 14.30
N LYS A 179 -14.27 34.92 14.29
CA LYS A 179 -13.82 33.52 14.23
C LYS A 179 -14.09 32.80 15.56
N ALA A 180 -13.78 33.44 16.69
CA ALA A 180 -14.10 32.93 18.02
C ALA A 180 -15.61 32.68 18.16
N PHE A 181 -16.45 33.66 17.78
CA PHE A 181 -17.91 33.50 17.78
C PHE A 181 -18.38 32.27 16.97
N THR A 182 -17.83 32.04 15.77
CA THR A 182 -18.23 30.87 14.96
C THR A 182 -17.80 29.54 15.57
N ASN A 183 -16.64 29.49 16.21
CA ASN A 183 -16.13 28.29 16.87
C ASN A 183 -16.93 27.98 18.13
N GLU A 184 -17.06 28.95 19.03
CA GLU A 184 -17.83 28.84 20.28
C GLU A 184 -19.28 28.45 20.03
N LYS A 185 -19.93 29.07 19.04
CA LYS A 185 -21.29 28.70 18.63
C LYS A 185 -21.39 27.25 18.16
N ARG A 186 -20.36 26.74 17.47
CA ARG A 186 -20.33 25.35 17.01
C ARG A 186 -20.10 24.39 18.18
N GLU A 187 -19.22 24.74 19.10
CA GLU A 187 -18.91 23.98 20.30
C GLU A 187 -20.13 23.85 21.21
N LYS A 188 -20.79 24.97 21.53
CA LYS A 188 -22.05 24.97 22.31
C LYS A 188 -23.16 24.14 21.66
N LYS A 189 -23.25 24.14 20.32
CA LYS A 189 -24.19 23.26 19.60
C LYS A 189 -23.87 21.77 19.75
N LEU A 190 -22.58 21.40 19.79
CA LEU A 190 -22.15 20.02 20.01
C LEU A 190 -22.41 19.60 21.46
N GLU A 191 -22.01 20.44 22.42
CA GLU A 191 -22.22 20.22 23.85
C GLU A 191 -23.71 19.93 24.17
N ILE A 192 -24.62 20.76 23.66
CA ILE A 192 -26.06 20.59 23.86
C ILE A 192 -26.61 19.36 23.12
N ARG A 193 -26.06 19.02 21.95
CA ARG A 193 -26.45 17.82 21.21
C ARG A 193 -26.09 16.56 22.01
N ASP A 194 -24.92 16.54 22.61
CA ASP A 194 -24.44 15.43 23.44
C ASP A 194 -25.24 15.35 24.74
N ALA A 195 -25.56 16.48 25.38
CA ALA A 195 -26.45 16.54 26.53
C ALA A 195 -27.84 15.95 26.24
N ILE A 196 -28.46 16.31 25.10
CA ILE A 196 -29.75 15.73 24.68
C ILE A 196 -29.62 14.23 24.40
N ALA A 197 -28.50 13.79 23.82
CA ALA A 197 -28.27 12.36 23.57
C ALA A 197 -28.17 11.56 24.88
N VAL A 198 -27.54 12.11 25.93
CA VAL A 198 -27.50 11.52 27.27
C VAL A 198 -28.90 11.40 27.86
N LEU A 199 -29.68 12.48 27.84
CA LEU A 199 -31.08 12.48 28.30
C LEU A 199 -31.92 11.44 27.56
N LYS A 200 -31.73 11.32 26.24
CA LYS A 200 -32.45 10.32 25.42
C LYS A 200 -32.10 8.88 25.80
N ARG A 201 -30.89 8.62 26.29
CA ARG A 201 -30.47 7.29 26.79
C ARG A 201 -31.07 6.96 28.15
N GLN A 202 -31.49 7.96 28.92
CA GLN A 202 -32.14 7.75 30.23
C GLN A 202 -33.61 7.32 30.10
N LEU A 203 -34.25 7.59 28.96
CA LEU A 203 -35.62 7.13 28.68
C LEU A 203 -35.76 5.62 28.92
N PRO A 204 -36.77 5.15 29.68
CA PRO A 204 -36.86 3.76 30.13
C PRO A 204 -36.68 2.73 29.02
N VAL A 205 -37.43 2.87 27.91
CA VAL A 205 -37.35 1.95 26.76
C VAL A 205 -35.97 2.01 26.09
N ARG A 206 -35.40 3.21 25.93
CA ARG A 206 -34.10 3.38 25.27
C ARG A 206 -32.96 2.85 26.13
N ARG A 207 -33.02 3.04 27.44
CA ARG A 207 -32.05 2.53 28.42
C ARG A 207 -31.96 1.01 28.33
N GLU A 208 -33.09 0.31 28.41
CA GLU A 208 -33.09 -1.16 28.32
C GLU A 208 -32.71 -1.67 26.91
N GLN A 209 -33.04 -0.93 25.85
CA GLN A 209 -32.56 -1.25 24.49
C GLN A 209 -31.04 -1.10 24.31
N GLU A 210 -30.42 -0.09 24.91
CA GLU A 210 -28.96 0.07 24.91
C GLU A 210 -28.30 -1.00 25.78
N ARG A 211 -28.86 -1.30 26.96
CA ARG A 211 -28.40 -2.40 27.82
C ARG A 211 -28.41 -3.73 27.08
N LEU A 212 -29.51 -4.08 26.41
CA LEU A 212 -29.60 -5.31 25.63
C LEU A 212 -28.59 -5.34 24.46
N ARG A 213 -28.37 -4.21 23.77
CA ARG A 213 -27.35 -4.11 22.73
C ARG A 213 -25.94 -4.31 23.28
N HIS A 214 -25.64 -3.71 24.43
CA HIS A 214 -24.37 -3.87 25.13
C HIS A 214 -24.11 -5.33 25.51
N VAL A 215 -25.08 -6.01 26.12
CA VAL A 215 -24.95 -7.44 26.50
C VAL A 215 -24.76 -8.33 25.28
N ARG A 216 -25.51 -8.10 24.19
CA ARG A 216 -25.33 -8.84 22.92
C ARG A 216 -23.94 -8.64 22.34
N HIS A 217 -23.43 -7.40 22.39
CA HIS A 217 -22.08 -7.10 21.95
C HIS A 217 -21.05 -7.85 22.80
N ARG A 218 -21.11 -7.77 24.13
CA ARG A 218 -20.23 -8.49 25.07
C ARG A 218 -20.25 -10.00 24.84
N LEU A 219 -21.44 -10.60 24.71
CA LEU A 219 -21.59 -12.04 24.44
C LEU A 219 -20.88 -12.48 23.15
N SER A 220 -20.80 -11.61 22.16
CA SER A 220 -20.09 -11.88 20.91
C SER A 220 -18.59 -11.56 20.97
N HIS A 221 -18.21 -10.47 21.65
CA HIS A 221 -16.87 -9.90 21.59
C HIS A 221 -15.98 -10.38 22.74
N ASP A 222 -16.49 -10.39 23.98
CA ASP A 222 -15.73 -10.75 25.18
C ASP A 222 -15.39 -12.24 25.15
N ILE A 223 -16.34 -13.10 24.75
CA ILE A 223 -16.09 -14.54 24.60
C ILE A 223 -15.03 -14.81 23.52
N LYS A 224 -15.10 -14.13 22.37
CA LYS A 224 -14.05 -14.21 21.34
C LYS A 224 -12.73 -13.59 21.82
N GLY A 225 -12.78 -12.63 22.74
CA GLY A 225 -11.62 -12.05 23.41
C GLY A 225 -10.91 -13.09 24.27
N GLN A 226 -11.63 -13.70 25.20
CA GLN A 226 -11.10 -14.73 26.11
C GLN A 226 -10.57 -15.96 25.34
N LEU A 227 -11.30 -16.43 24.32
CA LEU A 227 -10.78 -17.49 23.46
C LEU A 227 -9.51 -17.08 22.72
N ARG A 228 -9.34 -15.81 22.34
CA ARG A 228 -8.08 -15.33 21.75
C ARG A 228 -6.95 -15.29 22.76
N VAL A 229 -7.23 -14.96 24.03
CA VAL A 229 -6.26 -15.00 25.12
C VAL A 229 -5.79 -16.45 25.32
N LEU A 230 -6.72 -17.41 25.47
CA LEU A 230 -6.39 -18.83 25.58
C LEU A 230 -5.49 -19.33 24.43
N HIS A 231 -5.84 -19.02 23.17
CA HIS A 231 -5.01 -19.41 22.03
C HIS A 231 -3.66 -18.68 21.99
N SER A 232 -3.59 -17.47 22.53
CA SER A 232 -2.35 -16.69 22.65
C SER A 232 -1.43 -17.29 23.71
N ASP A 233 -1.96 -17.71 24.85
CA ASP A 233 -1.19 -18.35 25.93
C ASP A 233 -0.64 -19.70 25.48
N ILE A 234 -1.48 -20.51 24.81
CA ILE A 234 -1.06 -21.77 24.18
C ILE A 234 0.07 -21.54 23.16
N ALA A 235 -0.05 -20.51 22.32
CA ALA A 235 0.98 -20.12 21.36
C ALA A 235 2.27 -19.63 22.04
N ASP A 236 2.17 -18.95 23.18
CA ASP A 236 3.33 -18.51 23.96
C ASP A 236 4.10 -19.68 24.57
N HIS A 237 3.39 -20.63 25.19
CA HIS A 237 3.99 -21.87 25.69
C HIS A 237 4.62 -22.69 24.57
N ALA A 238 3.95 -22.82 23.43
CA ALA A 238 4.49 -23.53 22.27
C ALA A 238 5.78 -22.90 21.70
N ARG A 239 6.01 -21.59 21.90
CA ARG A 239 7.26 -20.93 21.49
C ARG A 239 8.41 -21.16 22.47
N LYS A 240 8.10 -21.35 23.75
CA LYS A 240 9.09 -21.57 24.81
C LYS A 240 9.56 -23.02 24.90
N ILE A 241 8.69 -23.97 24.53
CA ILE A 241 9.02 -25.40 24.58
C ILE A 241 9.68 -25.85 23.27
N PRO A 242 10.91 -26.37 23.30
CA PRO A 242 11.59 -26.78 22.09
C PRO A 242 11.00 -28.04 21.45
N VAL A 243 11.42 -28.36 20.22
CA VAL A 243 11.09 -29.60 19.53
C VAL A 243 12.34 -30.44 19.27
N GLU A 244 12.26 -31.74 19.53
CA GLU A 244 13.35 -32.68 19.26
C GLU A 244 13.26 -33.25 17.86
N ILE A 245 14.25 -32.97 17.03
CA ILE A 245 14.32 -33.48 15.66
C ILE A 245 15.71 -34.06 15.41
N LYS A 246 15.75 -35.33 14.98
CA LYS A 246 17.00 -36.03 14.63
C LYS A 246 17.68 -35.50 13.36
N LYS A 247 17.01 -34.62 12.61
CA LYS A 247 17.47 -34.11 11.31
C LYS A 247 18.52 -33.02 11.51
N LYS A 248 19.66 -33.14 10.82
CA LYS A 248 20.74 -32.12 10.82
C LYS A 248 20.70 -31.18 9.61
N LYS A 249 20.01 -31.57 8.53
CA LYS A 249 19.93 -30.81 7.28
C LYS A 249 18.48 -30.65 6.85
N PRO A 250 18.11 -29.51 6.23
CA PRO A 250 16.74 -29.24 5.80
C PRO A 250 16.40 -29.93 4.48
N LEU A 251 16.29 -31.27 4.50
CA LEU A 251 16.08 -32.09 3.31
C LEU A 251 14.71 -31.88 2.66
N ILE A 252 13.66 -31.58 3.45
CA ILE A 252 12.31 -31.37 2.89
C ILE A 252 12.35 -30.16 1.96
N SER A 253 12.97 -29.07 2.38
CA SER A 253 13.09 -27.85 1.57
C SER A 253 13.75 -28.10 0.22
N TYR A 254 14.80 -28.94 0.16
CA TYR A 254 15.50 -29.26 -1.08
C TYR A 254 14.76 -30.25 -1.97
N LEU A 255 13.91 -31.11 -1.41
CA LEU A 255 13.19 -32.11 -2.21
C LEU A 255 11.86 -31.57 -2.75
N THR A 256 11.20 -30.67 -2.00
CA THR A 256 9.87 -30.16 -2.36
C THR A 256 9.88 -28.83 -3.08
N TRP A 257 11.04 -28.27 -3.41
CA TRP A 257 11.12 -26.96 -4.10
C TRP A 257 10.35 -26.89 -5.43
N PRO A 258 10.21 -27.96 -6.25
CA PRO A 258 9.45 -27.89 -7.49
C PRO A 258 7.94 -27.83 -7.25
N LEU A 259 7.45 -28.29 -6.09
CA LEU A 259 6.03 -28.40 -5.80
C LEU A 259 5.64 -27.51 -4.61
N PRO A 260 5.34 -26.22 -4.85
CA PRO A 260 4.84 -25.32 -3.82
C PRO A 260 3.66 -25.94 -3.08
N GLY A 261 3.73 -25.90 -1.74
CA GLY A 261 2.72 -26.46 -0.85
C GLY A 261 3.03 -27.87 -0.36
N LEU A 262 3.79 -28.69 -1.12
CA LEU A 262 4.15 -30.04 -0.67
C LEU A 262 5.05 -30.00 0.57
N GLY A 263 6.04 -29.10 0.61
CA GLY A 263 6.92 -28.97 1.78
C GLY A 263 6.19 -28.50 3.03
N GLN A 264 5.27 -27.54 2.88
CA GLN A 264 4.40 -27.08 3.97
C GLN A 264 3.47 -28.21 4.45
N LEU A 265 2.98 -29.05 3.54
CA LEU A 265 2.17 -30.21 3.88
C LEU A 265 2.97 -31.23 4.72
N LEU A 266 4.18 -31.56 4.29
CA LEU A 266 5.08 -32.48 5.00
C LEU A 266 5.53 -31.95 6.37
N LEU A 267 5.66 -30.63 6.52
CA LEU A 267 5.90 -29.98 7.81
C LEU A 267 4.62 -29.83 8.66
N GLY A 268 3.46 -30.23 8.14
CA GLY A 268 2.16 -30.18 8.82
C GLY A 268 1.62 -28.75 9.01
N GLN A 269 1.83 -27.86 8.05
CA GLN A 269 1.25 -26.52 7.94
C GLN A 269 0.17 -26.48 6.84
N TYR A 270 -0.95 -27.19 7.06
CA TYR A 270 -1.99 -27.45 6.06
C TYR A 270 -2.57 -26.20 5.38
N MET A 271 -2.85 -25.13 6.13
CA MET A 271 -3.40 -23.90 5.54
C MET A 271 -2.41 -23.20 4.61
N LYS A 272 -1.12 -23.19 4.96
CA LYS A 272 -0.07 -22.66 4.08
C LYS A 272 0.11 -23.57 2.86
N ALA A 273 0.05 -24.89 3.06
CA ALA A 273 0.14 -25.86 1.98
C ALA A 273 -0.95 -25.62 0.92
N ALA A 274 -2.20 -25.42 1.34
CA ALA A 274 -3.31 -25.11 0.44
C ALA A 274 -3.10 -23.81 -0.36
N LEU A 275 -2.60 -22.75 0.30
CA LEU A 275 -2.32 -21.48 -0.37
C LEU A 275 -1.21 -21.60 -1.41
N PHE A 276 -0.09 -22.27 -1.08
CA PHE A 276 0.99 -22.49 -2.04
C PHE A 276 0.61 -23.48 -3.14
N PHE A 277 -0.28 -24.43 -2.87
CA PHE A 277 -0.80 -25.35 -3.88
C PHE A 277 -1.55 -24.61 -4.99
N ILE A 278 -2.31 -23.55 -4.68
CA ILE A 278 -2.92 -22.68 -5.71
C ILE A 278 -1.83 -22.06 -6.59
N GLY A 279 -0.69 -21.66 -6.00
CA GLY A 279 0.47 -21.18 -6.75
C GLY A 279 1.11 -22.24 -7.66
N SER A 280 1.10 -23.50 -7.25
CA SER A 280 1.51 -24.64 -8.09
C SER A 280 0.59 -24.81 -9.28
N LEU A 281 -0.73 -24.75 -9.08
CA LEU A 281 -1.70 -24.83 -10.18
C LEU A 281 -1.47 -23.71 -11.19
N PHE A 282 -1.27 -22.47 -10.73
CA PHE A 282 -0.92 -21.37 -11.61
C PHE A 282 0.35 -21.66 -12.42
N THR A 283 1.42 -22.11 -11.75
CA THR A 283 2.73 -22.32 -12.41
C THR A 283 2.65 -23.42 -13.46
N TYR A 284 2.05 -24.55 -13.13
CA TYR A 284 2.03 -25.75 -13.99
C TYR A 284 0.88 -25.80 -15.00
N LEU A 285 -0.27 -25.20 -14.70
CA LEU A 285 -1.43 -25.20 -15.60
C LEU A 285 -1.55 -23.93 -16.45
N VAL A 286 -0.93 -22.82 -16.02
CA VAL A 286 -1.01 -21.54 -16.73
C VAL A 286 0.34 -21.11 -17.25
N ALA A 287 1.31 -20.82 -16.37
CA ALA A 287 2.57 -20.19 -16.77
C ALA A 287 3.40 -21.04 -17.73
N ILE A 288 3.67 -22.31 -17.39
CA ILE A 288 4.48 -23.21 -18.22
C ILE A 288 3.76 -23.55 -19.54
N PRO A 289 2.48 -23.97 -19.57
CA PRO A 289 1.80 -24.28 -20.83
C PRO A 289 1.69 -23.08 -21.76
N TYR A 290 1.45 -21.87 -21.21
CA TYR A 290 1.44 -20.64 -22.00
C TYR A 290 2.83 -20.37 -22.59
N ALA A 291 3.90 -20.50 -21.80
CA ALA A 291 5.26 -20.31 -22.29
C ALA A 291 5.69 -21.33 -23.36
N LEU A 292 5.12 -22.53 -23.34
CA LEU A 292 5.28 -23.56 -24.37
C LEU A 292 4.34 -23.38 -25.57
N GLY A 293 3.45 -22.38 -25.54
CA GLY A 293 2.60 -21.99 -26.66
C GLY A 293 1.19 -22.56 -26.68
N ARG A 294 0.74 -23.32 -25.67
CA ARG A 294 -0.57 -24.01 -25.71
C ARG A 294 -1.78 -23.09 -25.93
N GLN A 295 -1.70 -21.82 -25.54
CA GLN A 295 -2.79 -20.83 -25.64
C GLN A 295 -2.42 -19.63 -26.54
N ASN A 296 -1.32 -19.72 -27.27
CA ASN A 296 -0.79 -18.63 -28.09
C ASN A 296 -1.39 -18.67 -29.50
N TYR A 297 -1.48 -17.51 -30.17
CA TYR A 297 -2.03 -17.33 -31.51
C TYR A 297 -1.47 -18.33 -32.54
N ARG A 298 -0.21 -18.76 -32.38
CA ARG A 298 0.50 -19.70 -33.26
C ARG A 298 1.30 -20.79 -32.56
N GLY A 299 1.08 -21.01 -31.26
CA GLY A 299 1.77 -22.12 -30.59
C GLY A 299 3.26 -21.92 -30.31
N LYS A 300 3.85 -20.74 -30.54
CA LYS A 300 5.30 -20.55 -30.42
C LYS A 300 5.78 -20.13 -29.02
N GLY A 301 4.89 -19.67 -28.14
CA GLY A 301 5.27 -19.35 -26.76
C GLY A 301 6.47 -18.41 -26.68
N LEU A 302 7.45 -18.78 -25.86
CA LEU A 302 8.73 -18.08 -25.71
C LEU A 302 9.54 -18.03 -27.02
N PHE A 303 9.47 -19.06 -27.86
CA PHE A 303 10.18 -19.11 -29.15
C PHE A 303 9.66 -18.09 -30.17
N GLY A 304 8.49 -17.49 -29.91
CA GLY A 304 7.97 -16.36 -30.68
C GLY A 304 8.89 -15.14 -30.63
N LEU A 305 9.58 -14.90 -29.52
CA LEU A 305 10.53 -13.79 -29.36
C LEU A 305 11.74 -13.91 -30.27
N ILE A 306 12.25 -15.14 -30.44
CA ILE A 306 13.43 -15.38 -31.27
C ILE A 306 13.04 -15.28 -32.73
N SER A 307 11.96 -15.97 -33.11
CA SER A 307 11.58 -16.08 -34.52
C SER A 307 10.88 -14.84 -35.08
N LEU A 308 10.19 -14.01 -34.28
CA LEU A 308 9.45 -12.82 -34.73
C LEU A 308 8.60 -13.06 -36.00
N ALA A 309 7.91 -14.21 -36.07
CA ALA A 309 7.14 -14.65 -37.24
C ALA A 309 7.96 -14.93 -38.53
N ALA A 310 9.28 -15.15 -38.42
CA ALA A 310 10.11 -15.63 -39.52
C ALA A 310 9.53 -16.94 -40.10
N GLY A 311 9.42 -17.00 -41.42
CA GLY A 311 8.80 -18.12 -42.15
C GLY A 311 7.28 -18.29 -41.93
N GLY A 312 6.63 -17.38 -41.20
CA GLY A 312 5.18 -17.38 -40.98
C GLY A 312 4.37 -16.92 -42.19
N SER A 313 3.04 -17.03 -42.12
CA SER A 313 2.18 -16.61 -43.25
C SER A 313 2.21 -15.09 -43.43
N ARG A 314 1.64 -14.59 -44.54
CA ARG A 314 1.61 -13.15 -44.84
C ARG A 314 0.81 -12.33 -43.82
N LEU A 315 -0.17 -12.95 -43.15
CA LEU A 315 -1.01 -12.31 -42.13
C LEU A 315 -0.33 -12.21 -40.76
N ASP A 316 0.79 -12.91 -40.54
CA ASP A 316 1.49 -12.86 -39.27
C ASP A 316 2.23 -11.54 -39.06
N ARG A 317 2.03 -11.00 -37.86
CA ARG A 317 2.70 -9.77 -37.41
C ARG A 317 3.73 -10.07 -36.34
N SER A 318 4.97 -9.62 -36.54
CA SER A 318 6.07 -9.83 -35.59
C SER A 318 5.76 -9.28 -34.18
N VAL A 319 4.98 -8.19 -34.08
CA VAL A 319 4.55 -7.61 -32.79
C VAL A 319 3.78 -8.61 -31.92
N ILE A 320 2.90 -9.42 -32.51
CA ILE A 320 2.05 -10.36 -31.74
C ILE A 320 2.93 -11.41 -31.07
N PHE A 321 3.87 -11.99 -31.81
CA PHE A 321 4.82 -12.99 -31.28
C PHE A 321 5.72 -12.40 -30.18
N MET A 322 6.10 -11.13 -30.31
CA MET A 322 6.86 -10.43 -29.28
C MET A 322 6.03 -10.23 -28.01
N VAL A 323 4.82 -9.71 -28.11
CA VAL A 323 3.92 -9.48 -26.97
C VAL A 323 3.64 -10.79 -26.24
N GLU A 324 3.28 -11.85 -26.97
CA GLU A 324 3.02 -13.16 -26.37
C GLU A 324 4.24 -13.74 -25.65
N GLY A 325 5.43 -13.63 -26.23
CA GLY A 325 6.62 -14.13 -25.56
C GLY A 325 7.01 -13.28 -24.35
N VAL A 326 6.76 -11.97 -24.35
CA VAL A 326 6.92 -11.14 -23.15
C VAL A 326 5.93 -11.56 -22.06
N ILE A 327 4.66 -11.82 -22.40
CA ILE A 327 3.67 -12.35 -21.46
C ILE A 327 4.16 -13.69 -20.89
N ALA A 328 4.69 -14.58 -21.73
CA ALA A 328 5.26 -15.85 -21.29
C ALA A 328 6.41 -15.66 -20.28
N ILE A 329 7.34 -14.73 -20.53
CA ILE A 329 8.41 -14.40 -19.58
C ILE A 329 7.84 -13.90 -18.26
N ILE A 330 6.88 -12.97 -18.29
CA ILE A 330 6.27 -12.41 -17.07
C ILE A 330 5.58 -13.51 -16.25
N LEU A 331 4.80 -14.37 -16.89
CA LEU A 331 4.12 -15.49 -16.22
C LEU A 331 5.12 -16.50 -15.64
N LEU A 332 6.20 -16.82 -16.37
CA LEU A 332 7.27 -17.68 -15.87
C LEU A 332 8.01 -17.07 -14.68
N LEU A 333 8.33 -15.78 -14.73
CA LEU A 333 8.97 -15.07 -13.61
C LEU A 333 8.05 -15.07 -12.37
N MET A 334 6.74 -14.91 -12.55
CA MET A 334 5.78 -15.01 -11.46
C MET A 334 5.71 -16.42 -10.89
N GLY A 335 5.71 -17.45 -11.75
CA GLY A 335 5.80 -18.86 -11.32
C GLY A 335 7.09 -19.16 -10.55
N LEU A 336 8.24 -18.68 -11.05
CA LEU A 336 9.54 -18.80 -10.38
C LEU A 336 9.55 -18.06 -9.03
N LEU A 337 8.91 -16.89 -8.93
CA LEU A 337 8.79 -16.16 -7.68
C LEU A 337 7.96 -16.96 -6.65
N ILE A 338 6.87 -17.59 -7.07
CA ILE A 338 6.04 -18.47 -6.21
C ILE A 338 6.86 -19.67 -5.73
N LEU A 339 7.61 -20.32 -6.63
CA LEU A 339 8.53 -21.42 -6.31
C LEU A 339 9.56 -20.99 -5.27
N TYR A 340 10.21 -19.84 -5.48
CA TYR A 340 11.20 -19.29 -4.57
C TYR A 340 10.60 -18.93 -3.19
N GLN A 341 9.43 -18.28 -3.16
CA GLN A 341 8.76 -17.94 -1.91
C GLN A 341 8.37 -19.19 -1.11
N SER A 342 7.85 -20.23 -1.79
CA SER A 342 7.49 -21.49 -1.14
C SER A 342 8.73 -22.19 -0.58
N TYR A 343 9.79 -22.31 -1.37
CA TYR A 343 11.08 -22.87 -0.93
C TYR A 343 11.65 -22.11 0.28
N ARG A 344 11.65 -20.77 0.24
CA ARG A 344 12.13 -19.92 1.34
C ARG A 344 11.33 -20.12 2.62
N ASP A 345 10.00 -20.24 2.53
CA ASP A 345 9.13 -20.50 3.68
C ASP A 345 9.41 -21.89 4.29
N VAL A 346 9.46 -22.96 3.48
CA VAL A 346 9.77 -24.32 3.94
C VAL A 346 11.16 -24.36 4.59
N ARG A 347 12.17 -23.79 3.92
CA ARG A 347 13.55 -23.76 4.43
C ARG A 347 13.65 -23.02 5.76
N ARG A 348 12.95 -21.88 5.89
CA ARG A 348 12.92 -21.12 7.14
C ARG A 348 12.33 -21.96 8.27
N VAL A 349 11.17 -22.57 8.06
CA VAL A 349 10.49 -23.39 9.08
C VAL A 349 11.31 -24.62 9.44
N GLU A 350 11.81 -25.36 8.45
CA GLU A 350 12.60 -26.56 8.67
C GLU A 350 13.92 -26.26 9.41
N THR A 351 14.61 -25.17 9.04
CA THR A 351 15.85 -24.76 9.74
C THR A 351 15.55 -24.35 11.18
N SER A 352 14.48 -23.60 11.43
CA SER A 352 14.05 -23.24 12.79
C SER A 352 13.70 -24.47 13.61
N MET A 353 13.03 -25.45 13.01
CA MET A 353 12.71 -26.74 13.63
C MET A 353 13.97 -27.54 13.99
N ILE A 354 15.00 -27.54 13.14
CA ILE A 354 16.31 -28.15 13.45
C ILE A 354 17.01 -27.44 14.62
N GLN A 355 16.80 -26.13 14.78
CA GLN A 355 17.31 -25.34 15.91
C GLN A 355 16.47 -25.53 17.19
N GLY A 356 15.49 -26.42 17.19
CA GLY A 356 14.60 -26.67 18.32
C GLY A 356 13.40 -25.73 18.41
N VAL A 357 13.20 -24.82 17.45
CA VAL A 357 12.05 -23.91 17.46
C VAL A 357 10.83 -24.58 16.82
N ARG A 358 9.69 -24.58 17.52
CA ARG A 358 8.45 -25.15 16.99
C ARG A 358 7.90 -24.35 15.81
N LYS A 359 7.24 -25.06 14.89
CA LYS A 359 6.50 -24.44 13.79
C LYS A 359 5.35 -23.60 14.32
N ASN A 360 5.13 -22.43 13.72
CA ASN A 360 4.00 -21.59 14.08
C ASN A 360 2.68 -22.31 13.80
N ASN A 361 1.75 -22.22 14.76
CA ASN A 361 0.39 -22.71 14.57
C ASN A 361 -0.41 -21.78 13.63
N TRP A 362 -1.64 -22.19 13.27
CA TRP A 362 -2.49 -21.37 12.40
C TRP A 362 -2.88 -20.04 13.04
N PHE A 363 -3.09 -20.03 14.36
CA PHE A 363 -3.45 -18.81 15.09
C PHE A 363 -2.34 -17.76 14.97
N GLU A 364 -1.09 -18.14 15.25
CA GLU A 364 0.11 -17.32 15.08
C GLU A 364 0.30 -16.88 13.64
N THR A 365 0.16 -17.80 12.69
CA THR A 365 0.30 -17.46 11.26
C THR A 365 -0.73 -16.38 10.86
N LYS A 366 -1.98 -16.55 11.29
CA LYS A 366 -3.06 -15.58 11.02
C LYS A 366 -2.83 -14.25 11.74
N THR A 367 -2.37 -14.25 12.98
CA THR A 367 -2.10 -13.01 13.73
C THR A 367 -0.92 -12.25 13.14
N THR A 368 0.15 -12.93 12.75
CA THR A 368 1.30 -12.34 12.03
C THR A 368 0.86 -11.75 10.69
N ILE A 369 0.11 -12.51 9.88
CA ILE A 369 -0.41 -11.98 8.59
C ILE A 369 -1.29 -10.74 8.83
N ARG A 370 -2.13 -10.73 9.86
CA ARG A 370 -3.02 -9.59 10.13
C ARG A 370 -2.27 -8.36 10.67
N ARG A 371 -1.22 -8.55 11.47
CA ARG A 371 -0.46 -7.45 12.09
C ARG A 371 0.62 -6.90 11.16
N GLU A 372 1.39 -7.77 10.55
CA GLU A 372 2.58 -7.42 9.75
C GLU A 372 2.32 -7.55 8.24
N GLY A 373 1.53 -8.55 7.84
CA GLY A 373 1.28 -8.89 6.44
C GLY A 373 0.13 -8.13 5.77
N PHE A 374 -0.71 -7.42 6.52
CA PHE A 374 -1.93 -6.80 6.01
C PHE A 374 -1.67 -5.78 4.89
N PRO A 375 -0.68 -4.86 5.00
CA PRO A 375 -0.38 -3.92 3.91
C PRO A 375 -0.04 -4.64 2.60
N PHE A 376 0.80 -5.69 2.68
CA PHE A 376 1.22 -6.46 1.50
C PHE A 376 0.06 -7.24 0.89
N PHE A 377 -0.77 -7.88 1.71
CA PHE A 377 -1.92 -8.65 1.23
C PHE A 377 -2.98 -7.74 0.59
N ALA A 378 -3.27 -6.60 1.21
CA ALA A 378 -4.23 -5.63 0.68
C ALA A 378 -3.76 -5.01 -0.65
N SER A 379 -2.44 -4.78 -0.79
CA SER A 379 -1.86 -4.22 -2.01
C SER A 379 -1.57 -5.24 -3.10
N ALA A 380 -1.53 -6.55 -2.80
CA ALA A 380 -1.10 -7.58 -3.75
C ALA A 380 -1.93 -7.63 -5.05
N PRO A 381 -3.28 -7.55 -5.05
CA PRO A 381 -4.06 -7.57 -6.29
C PRO A 381 -3.78 -6.35 -7.19
N ALA A 382 -3.73 -5.16 -6.59
CA ALA A 382 -3.40 -3.94 -7.29
C ALA A 382 -1.98 -4.00 -7.86
N ALA A 383 -1.01 -4.43 -7.05
CA ALA A 383 0.37 -4.58 -7.48
C ALA A 383 0.51 -5.58 -8.64
N LEU A 384 -0.20 -6.71 -8.61
CA LEU A 384 -0.17 -7.70 -9.70
C LEU A 384 -0.68 -7.11 -11.01
N VAL A 385 -1.84 -6.44 -10.98
CA VAL A 385 -2.42 -5.79 -12.16
C VAL A 385 -1.51 -4.68 -12.67
N THR A 386 -0.98 -3.84 -11.77
CA THR A 386 -0.05 -2.75 -12.12
C THR A 386 1.23 -3.31 -12.74
N ILE A 387 1.84 -4.34 -12.15
CA ILE A 387 3.04 -4.99 -12.69
C ILE A 387 2.76 -5.49 -14.11
N PHE A 388 1.63 -6.15 -14.35
CA PHE A 388 1.30 -6.67 -15.68
C PHE A 388 1.09 -5.54 -16.70
N ILE A 389 0.24 -4.56 -16.37
CA ILE A 389 -0.11 -3.45 -17.27
C ILE A 389 1.09 -2.54 -17.57
N VAL A 390 2.01 -2.38 -16.62
CA VAL A 390 3.17 -1.50 -16.77
C VAL A 390 4.37 -2.22 -17.37
N LEU A 391 4.73 -3.42 -16.89
CA LEU A 391 5.93 -4.12 -17.36
C LEU A 391 5.78 -4.62 -18.79
N LEU A 392 4.58 -5.05 -19.21
CA LEU A 392 4.35 -5.57 -20.56
C LEU A 392 4.72 -4.54 -21.65
N PRO A 393 4.15 -3.32 -21.69
CA PRO A 393 4.50 -2.33 -22.70
C PRO A 393 5.95 -1.84 -22.56
N ILE A 394 6.51 -1.77 -21.35
CA ILE A 394 7.93 -1.42 -21.15
C ILE A 394 8.83 -2.47 -21.81
N ALA A 395 8.62 -3.75 -21.51
CA ALA A 395 9.42 -4.84 -22.07
C ALA A 395 9.27 -4.91 -23.60
N VAL A 396 8.06 -4.75 -24.14
CA VAL A 396 7.85 -4.70 -25.59
C VAL A 396 8.56 -3.49 -26.23
N THR A 397 8.51 -2.31 -25.61
CA THR A 397 9.22 -1.11 -26.10
C THR A 397 10.73 -1.33 -26.08
N ILE A 398 11.26 -1.95 -25.03
CA ILE A 398 12.67 -2.34 -24.94
C ILE A 398 13.03 -3.24 -26.12
N LEU A 399 12.24 -4.27 -26.38
CA LEU A 399 12.51 -5.21 -27.46
C LEU A 399 12.39 -4.57 -28.85
N ILE A 400 11.37 -3.76 -29.11
CA ILE A 400 11.20 -3.02 -30.38
C ILE A 400 12.40 -2.10 -30.66
N SER A 401 13.04 -1.55 -29.63
CA SER A 401 14.22 -0.70 -29.83
C SER A 401 15.40 -1.39 -30.52
N PHE A 402 15.47 -2.74 -30.46
CA PHE A 402 16.52 -3.56 -31.07
C PHE A 402 16.10 -4.16 -32.42
N THR A 403 15.01 -3.68 -33.02
CA THR A 403 14.49 -4.17 -34.31
C THR A 403 14.46 -3.07 -35.38
N ASN A 404 14.36 -3.47 -36.65
CA ASN A 404 14.10 -2.55 -37.77
C ASN A 404 12.60 -2.25 -37.95
N TYR A 405 11.84 -2.08 -36.88
CA TYR A 405 10.41 -1.77 -37.00
C TYR A 405 10.20 -0.35 -37.55
N ASP A 406 10.14 -0.24 -38.87
CA ASP A 406 10.07 1.00 -39.65
C ASP A 406 8.96 0.93 -40.72
N PRO A 407 8.69 1.99 -41.49
CA PRO A 407 7.60 2.00 -42.48
C PRO A 407 7.70 0.89 -43.54
N SER A 408 8.90 0.43 -43.86
CA SER A 408 9.12 -0.68 -44.80
C SER A 408 8.91 -2.06 -44.18
N HIS A 409 8.97 -2.16 -42.85
CA HIS A 409 8.88 -3.41 -42.09
C HIS A 409 7.67 -3.45 -41.13
N GLN A 410 6.53 -2.84 -41.51
CA GLN A 410 5.37 -2.69 -40.62
C GLN A 410 4.73 -4.02 -40.18
N SER A 411 4.74 -5.03 -41.05
CA SER A 411 4.15 -6.35 -40.74
C SER A 411 5.18 -7.30 -40.14
N LYS A 412 6.39 -7.33 -40.73
CA LYS A 412 7.46 -8.22 -40.32
C LYS A 412 8.75 -7.43 -40.15
N PHE A 413 9.29 -7.46 -38.94
CA PHE A 413 10.58 -6.86 -38.60
C PHE A 413 11.49 -7.91 -37.97
N ASN A 414 12.79 -7.67 -38.06
CA ASN A 414 13.85 -8.53 -37.59
C ASN A 414 14.68 -7.83 -36.51
N TRP A 415 15.43 -8.63 -35.76
CA TRP A 415 16.44 -8.14 -34.83
C TRP A 415 17.58 -7.49 -35.60
N THR A 416 17.86 -6.22 -35.30
CA THR A 416 18.97 -5.45 -35.86
C THR A 416 19.99 -5.03 -34.80
N GLY A 417 19.78 -5.42 -33.55
CA GLY A 417 20.69 -5.14 -32.45
C GLY A 417 20.78 -3.64 -32.17
N LEU A 418 22.00 -3.09 -32.16
CA LEU A 418 22.26 -1.71 -31.73
C LEU A 418 22.21 -0.66 -32.85
N LEU A 419 21.73 -1.01 -34.05
CA LEU A 419 21.74 -0.08 -35.19
C LEU A 419 20.97 1.22 -34.94
N ASN A 420 19.79 1.14 -34.32
CA ASN A 420 18.99 2.33 -33.98
C ASN A 420 19.75 3.27 -33.03
N TYR A 421 20.43 2.71 -32.03
CA TYR A 421 21.25 3.48 -31.07
C TYR A 421 22.44 4.14 -31.75
N LYS A 422 23.12 3.43 -32.66
CA LYS A 422 24.23 3.99 -33.44
C LYS A 422 23.79 5.19 -34.27
N GLN A 423 22.62 5.12 -34.93
CA GLN A 423 22.08 6.23 -35.71
C GLN A 423 21.80 7.48 -34.84
N ILE A 424 21.24 7.29 -33.64
CA ILE A 424 20.96 8.38 -32.70
C ILE A 424 22.25 9.03 -32.21
N VAL A 425 23.22 8.23 -31.75
CA VAL A 425 24.48 8.74 -31.18
C VAL A 425 25.30 9.47 -32.23
N LEU A 426 25.40 8.92 -33.44
CA LEU A 426 26.14 9.56 -34.54
C LEU A 426 25.39 10.75 -35.16
N GLY A 427 24.14 11.02 -34.75
CA GLY A 427 23.33 12.07 -35.34
C GLY A 427 23.01 11.83 -36.82
N GLN A 428 22.93 10.56 -37.23
CA GLN A 428 22.80 10.16 -38.63
C GLN A 428 21.39 9.69 -38.97
N GLY A 429 21.04 9.81 -40.24
CA GLY A 429 19.75 9.36 -40.77
C GLY A 429 18.58 10.26 -40.40
N ILE A 430 17.41 9.84 -40.86
CA ILE A 430 16.14 10.58 -40.79
C ILE A 430 15.82 10.96 -39.34
N ALA A 431 16.00 10.05 -38.39
CA ALA A 431 15.69 10.30 -36.98
C ALA A 431 16.88 10.67 -36.08
N GLY A 432 18.12 10.30 -36.44
CA GLY A 432 19.29 10.67 -35.63
C GLY A 432 19.66 12.16 -35.77
N GLY A 433 19.49 12.74 -36.96
CA GLY A 433 19.88 14.13 -37.25
C GLY A 433 19.22 15.19 -36.33
N PRO A 434 17.89 15.19 -36.16
CA PRO A 434 17.21 16.19 -35.33
C PRO A 434 17.37 15.97 -33.81
N PHE A 435 17.75 14.77 -33.38
CA PHE A 435 17.69 14.33 -31.98
C PHE A 435 18.43 15.27 -31.01
N TRP A 436 19.66 15.66 -31.32
CA TRP A 436 20.48 16.49 -30.42
C TRP A 436 19.97 17.93 -30.30
N TYR A 437 19.44 18.50 -31.38
CA TYR A 437 18.81 19.83 -31.35
C TYR A 437 17.55 19.84 -30.47
N ILE A 438 16.73 18.80 -30.60
CA ILE A 438 15.50 18.62 -29.81
C ILE A 438 15.85 18.32 -28.35
N THR A 439 16.89 17.54 -28.09
CA THR A 439 17.39 17.27 -26.73
C THR A 439 17.83 18.55 -26.04
N GLY A 440 18.65 19.37 -26.71
CA GLY A 440 19.10 20.66 -26.17
C GLY A 440 17.92 21.59 -25.86
N TRP A 441 16.94 21.68 -26.75
CA TRP A 441 15.73 22.45 -26.49
C TRP A 441 14.90 21.87 -25.33
N THR A 442 14.73 20.55 -25.26
CA THR A 442 13.97 19.89 -24.18
C THR A 442 14.57 20.17 -22.80
N ILE A 443 15.90 20.19 -22.69
CA ILE A 443 16.59 20.56 -21.45
C ILE A 443 16.33 22.02 -21.09
N LEU A 444 16.52 22.95 -22.03
CA LEU A 444 16.26 24.39 -21.80
C LEU A 444 14.81 24.64 -21.42
N TRP A 445 13.87 24.05 -22.16
CA TRP A 445 12.45 24.06 -21.86
C TRP A 445 12.18 23.62 -20.42
N THR A 446 12.70 22.45 -20.04
CA THR A 446 12.46 21.85 -18.73
C THR A 446 13.00 22.73 -17.62
N ILE A 447 14.18 23.31 -17.79
CA ILE A 447 14.77 24.22 -16.80
C ILE A 447 13.94 25.50 -16.70
N PHE A 448 13.70 26.20 -17.80
CA PHE A 448 13.05 27.52 -17.75
C PHE A 448 11.56 27.43 -17.41
N ALA A 449 10.80 26.55 -18.06
CA ALA A 449 9.36 26.42 -17.82
C ALA A 449 9.07 25.94 -16.40
N THR A 450 9.82 24.94 -15.90
CA THR A 450 9.61 24.42 -14.55
C THR A 450 10.08 25.41 -13.50
N SER A 451 11.26 26.02 -13.65
CA SER A 451 11.76 26.99 -12.68
C SER A 451 10.84 28.21 -12.59
N LEU A 452 10.30 28.66 -13.72
CA LEU A 452 9.33 29.76 -13.74
C LEU A 452 8.04 29.39 -13.02
N ALA A 453 7.48 28.19 -13.29
CA ALA A 453 6.28 27.70 -12.59
C ALA A 453 6.52 27.58 -11.08
N ILE A 454 7.67 27.03 -10.68
CA ILE A 454 8.07 26.90 -9.27
C ILE A 454 8.17 28.28 -8.63
N LEU A 455 8.91 29.19 -9.24
CA LEU A 455 9.13 30.53 -8.72
C LEU A 455 7.81 31.26 -8.49
N ILE A 456 6.93 31.30 -9.51
CA ILE A 456 5.63 31.98 -9.41
C ILE A 456 4.77 31.31 -8.34
N GLY A 457 4.61 29.98 -8.38
CA GLY A 457 3.76 29.27 -7.43
C GLY A 457 4.24 29.39 -5.98
N PHE A 458 5.56 29.33 -5.77
CA PHE A 458 6.19 29.48 -4.47
C PHE A 458 6.00 30.89 -3.90
N VAL A 459 6.26 31.93 -4.71
CA VAL A 459 6.08 33.33 -4.30
C VAL A 459 4.61 33.59 -3.98
N LEU A 460 3.68 33.16 -4.84
CA LEU A 460 2.24 33.32 -4.58
C LEU A 460 1.80 32.60 -3.30
N ALA A 461 2.34 31.40 -3.03
CA ALA A 461 2.01 30.64 -1.83
C ALA A 461 2.49 31.36 -0.57
N LEU A 462 3.72 31.87 -0.57
CA LEU A 462 4.26 32.65 0.53
C LEU A 462 3.45 33.92 0.78
N LEU A 463 3.08 34.66 -0.29
CA LEU A 463 2.27 35.88 -0.17
C LEU A 463 0.93 35.57 0.48
N VAL A 464 0.17 34.62 -0.09
CA VAL A 464 -1.17 34.26 0.41
C VAL A 464 -1.16 33.67 1.82
N ASN A 465 -0.03 33.09 2.24
CA ASN A 465 0.11 32.58 3.60
C ASN A 465 0.21 33.69 4.65
N GLN A 466 0.72 34.88 4.31
CA GLN A 466 0.91 35.99 5.24
C GLN A 466 -0.40 36.48 5.87
N ASP A 467 -0.43 36.65 7.20
CA ASP A 467 -1.61 37.08 7.96
C ASP A 467 -2.11 38.49 7.65
N ARG A 468 -1.25 39.34 7.09
CA ARG A 468 -1.59 40.71 6.68
C ARG A 468 -2.46 40.77 5.42
N ILE A 469 -2.59 39.69 4.66
CA ILE A 469 -3.41 39.68 3.43
C ILE A 469 -4.89 39.51 3.78
N TYR A 470 -5.68 40.54 3.51
CA TYR A 470 -7.14 40.48 3.55
C TYR A 470 -7.67 39.73 2.32
N GLY A 471 -8.77 38.98 2.47
CA GLY A 471 -9.40 38.29 1.33
C GLY A 471 -8.66 37.03 0.85
N LYS A 472 -7.84 36.36 1.69
CA LYS A 472 -7.06 35.15 1.34
C LYS A 472 -7.85 34.11 0.54
N ARG A 473 -9.14 33.92 0.83
CA ARG A 473 -10.00 32.96 0.11
C ARG A 473 -10.15 33.32 -1.37
N LEU A 474 -10.35 34.59 -1.70
CA LEU A 474 -10.48 35.06 -3.08
C LEU A 474 -9.18 34.82 -3.85
N PHE A 475 -8.04 35.25 -3.29
CA PHE A 475 -6.73 35.03 -3.91
C PHE A 475 -6.42 33.53 -4.12
N ARG A 476 -6.69 32.68 -3.13
CA ARG A 476 -6.55 31.22 -3.27
C ARG A 476 -7.39 30.69 -4.41
N THR A 477 -8.66 31.09 -4.50
CA THR A 477 -9.54 30.64 -5.59
C THR A 477 -8.99 31.07 -6.93
N VAL A 478 -8.65 32.35 -7.11
CA VAL A 478 -8.15 32.91 -8.37
C VAL A 478 -6.86 32.23 -8.83
N TYR A 479 -5.89 32.04 -7.93
CA TYR A 479 -4.61 31.42 -8.27
C TYR A 479 -4.70 29.91 -8.55
N LEU A 480 -5.78 29.25 -8.12
CA LEU A 480 -6.06 27.85 -8.44
C LEU A 480 -6.84 27.68 -9.75
N LEU A 481 -7.48 28.74 -10.28
CA LEU A 481 -8.27 28.67 -11.51
C LEU A 481 -7.51 28.08 -12.71
N PRO A 482 -6.23 28.43 -12.98
CA PRO A 482 -5.52 27.88 -14.14
C PRO A 482 -5.41 26.34 -14.12
N TRP A 483 -5.39 25.74 -12.93
CA TRP A 483 -5.39 24.28 -12.77
C TRP A 483 -6.80 23.68 -12.69
N ALA A 484 -7.79 24.47 -12.25
CA ALA A 484 -9.19 24.03 -12.18
C ALA A 484 -9.82 23.86 -13.58
N VAL A 485 -9.38 24.66 -14.55
CA VAL A 485 -9.79 24.53 -15.96
C VAL A 485 -8.94 23.45 -16.65
N PRO A 486 -9.55 22.51 -17.41
CA PRO A 486 -8.80 21.51 -18.15
C PRO A 486 -7.74 22.13 -19.07
N ALA A 487 -6.47 21.76 -18.87
CA ALA A 487 -5.34 22.38 -19.54
C ALA A 487 -5.44 22.39 -21.07
N PHE A 488 -5.99 21.33 -21.68
CA PHE A 488 -6.10 21.24 -23.14
C PHE A 488 -6.96 22.37 -23.74
N ILE A 489 -8.07 22.74 -23.08
CA ILE A 489 -8.93 23.85 -23.52
C ILE A 489 -8.15 25.15 -23.44
N THR A 490 -7.46 25.37 -22.34
CA THR A 490 -6.68 26.59 -22.12
C THR A 490 -5.54 26.74 -23.11
N ILE A 491 -4.81 25.66 -23.40
CA ILE A 491 -3.73 25.65 -24.40
C ILE A 491 -4.28 25.97 -25.80
N MET A 492 -5.39 25.33 -26.19
CA MET A 492 -6.04 25.60 -27.48
C MET A 492 -6.59 27.02 -27.57
N PHE A 493 -7.13 27.56 -26.46
CA PHE A 493 -7.56 28.94 -26.39
C PHE A 493 -6.39 29.89 -26.67
N PHE A 494 -5.26 29.74 -25.97
CA PHE A 494 -4.07 30.55 -26.25
C PHE A 494 -3.49 30.31 -27.65
N SER A 495 -3.58 29.10 -28.18
CA SER A 495 -3.21 28.78 -29.56
C SER A 495 -3.99 29.60 -30.60
N ILE A 496 -5.29 29.82 -30.37
CA ILE A 496 -6.16 30.68 -31.20
C ILE A 496 -5.82 32.15 -30.97
N MET A 497 -5.64 32.56 -29.71
CA MET A 497 -5.31 33.95 -29.36
C MET A 497 -3.99 34.43 -29.99
N PHE A 498 -3.01 33.52 -30.12
CA PHE A 498 -1.73 33.75 -30.76
C PHE A 498 -1.71 33.36 -32.26
N SER A 499 -2.84 33.04 -32.87
CA SER A 499 -2.92 32.86 -34.33
C SER A 499 -2.58 34.17 -35.07
N PRO A 500 -2.24 34.15 -36.38
CA PRO A 500 -1.83 35.37 -37.10
C PRO A 500 -2.84 36.52 -37.02
N SER A 501 -4.13 36.22 -36.99
CA SER A 501 -5.24 37.17 -36.82
C SER A 501 -5.81 37.18 -35.39
N GLY A 502 -5.16 36.50 -34.45
CA GLY A 502 -5.61 36.36 -33.08
C GLY A 502 -5.47 37.67 -32.28
N PRO A 503 -6.33 37.91 -31.27
CA PRO A 503 -6.33 39.18 -30.54
C PRO A 503 -5.00 39.49 -29.84
N LEU A 504 -4.29 38.49 -29.30
CA LEU A 504 -2.99 38.72 -28.65
C LEU A 504 -1.90 39.07 -29.68
N THR A 505 -1.94 38.44 -30.85
CA THR A 505 -1.03 38.76 -31.96
C THR A 505 -1.25 40.17 -32.47
N LEU A 506 -2.51 40.58 -32.65
CA LEU A 506 -2.87 41.93 -33.08
C LEU A 506 -2.50 42.99 -32.03
N ALA A 507 -2.78 42.72 -30.76
CA ALA A 507 -2.42 43.61 -29.66
C ALA A 507 -0.90 43.80 -29.56
N LEU A 508 -0.13 42.71 -29.67
CA LEU A 508 1.33 42.78 -29.63
C LEU A 508 1.90 43.49 -30.87
N SER A 509 1.30 43.27 -32.04
CA SER A 509 1.72 43.92 -33.29
C SER A 509 1.47 45.43 -33.25
N SER A 510 0.34 45.85 -32.66
CA SER A 510 0.01 47.26 -32.42
C SER A 510 1.01 47.89 -31.43
N LEU A 511 1.29 47.22 -30.32
CA LEU A 511 2.23 47.70 -29.29
C LEU A 511 3.67 47.87 -29.83
N LEU A 512 4.12 46.95 -30.69
CA LEU A 512 5.48 46.95 -31.25
C LEU A 512 5.59 47.74 -32.57
N GLY A 513 4.47 48.27 -33.10
CA GLY A 513 4.43 48.98 -34.38
C GLY A 513 4.85 48.15 -35.60
N LYS A 514 4.85 46.81 -35.49
CA LYS A 514 5.25 45.88 -36.56
C LYS A 514 4.40 44.62 -36.49
N THR A 515 4.15 43.97 -37.63
CA THR A 515 3.43 42.69 -37.67
C THR A 515 4.29 41.58 -37.07
N VAL A 516 3.90 41.09 -35.88
CA VAL A 516 4.62 40.02 -35.18
C VAL A 516 3.79 38.74 -35.22
N ASN A 517 4.26 37.74 -35.95
CA ASN A 517 3.59 36.44 -36.02
C ASN A 517 4.29 35.40 -35.14
N ILE A 518 3.94 35.39 -33.85
CA ILE A 518 4.63 34.62 -32.81
C ILE A 518 4.74 33.13 -33.17
N LYS A 519 3.67 32.52 -33.73
CA LYS A 519 3.61 31.09 -34.04
C LYS A 519 4.55 30.66 -35.18
N TYR A 520 5.09 31.61 -35.92
CA TYR A 520 6.05 31.38 -37.02
C TYR A 520 7.48 31.79 -36.65
N LEU A 521 7.67 32.40 -35.48
CA LEU A 521 8.96 32.76 -34.91
C LEU A 521 9.39 31.71 -33.90
N THR A 522 10.54 31.05 -34.13
CA THR A 522 11.03 29.98 -33.25
C THR A 522 11.18 30.43 -31.80
N TRP A 523 11.88 31.55 -31.55
CA TRP A 523 12.02 32.09 -30.20
C TRP A 523 10.73 32.66 -29.63
N GLY A 524 9.86 33.25 -30.47
CA GLY A 524 8.56 33.76 -30.04
C GLY A 524 7.66 32.65 -29.52
N THR A 525 7.54 31.56 -30.29
CA THR A 525 6.76 30.38 -29.90
C THR A 525 7.31 29.76 -28.61
N ARG A 526 8.64 29.56 -28.54
CA ARG A 526 9.33 29.02 -27.37
C ARG A 526 9.09 29.84 -26.11
N ALA A 527 9.16 31.17 -26.20
CA ALA A 527 8.89 32.07 -25.08
C ALA A 527 7.44 31.99 -24.60
N VAL A 528 6.48 32.04 -25.52
CA VAL A 528 5.04 31.94 -25.17
C VAL A 528 4.73 30.61 -24.50
N LEU A 529 5.29 29.51 -24.99
CA LEU A 529 5.13 28.20 -24.35
C LEU A 529 5.68 28.20 -22.91
N ILE A 530 6.86 28.80 -22.67
CA ILE A 530 7.47 28.87 -21.34
C ILE A 530 6.58 29.67 -20.38
N PHE A 531 6.07 30.83 -20.81
CA PHE A 531 5.17 31.64 -20.00
C PHE A 531 3.83 30.94 -19.73
N LEU A 532 3.25 30.29 -20.74
CA LEU A 532 2.01 29.54 -20.61
C LEU A 532 2.17 28.38 -19.62
N GLN A 533 3.29 27.64 -19.69
CA GLN A 533 3.59 26.58 -18.73
C GLN A 533 3.90 27.13 -17.35
N GLY A 534 4.62 28.26 -17.27
CA GLY A 534 4.87 28.97 -16.01
C GLY A 534 3.56 29.30 -15.31
N TRP A 535 2.59 29.85 -16.04
CA TRP A 535 1.28 30.19 -15.52
C TRP A 535 0.46 28.94 -15.13
N LEU A 536 0.29 27.96 -16.02
CA LEU A 536 -0.47 26.72 -15.74
C LEU A 536 0.16 25.90 -14.58
N GLY A 537 1.47 25.72 -14.62
CA GLY A 537 2.22 24.96 -13.62
C GLY A 537 2.27 25.66 -12.26
N SER A 538 2.28 27.00 -12.24
CA SER A 538 2.35 27.76 -10.98
C SER A 538 1.20 27.46 -10.04
N SER A 539 -0.01 27.20 -10.55
CA SER A 539 -1.19 26.87 -9.75
C SER A 539 -1.04 25.56 -8.98
N TYR A 540 -0.43 24.54 -9.61
CA TYR A 540 -0.15 23.27 -8.94
C TYR A 540 0.91 23.46 -7.84
N ILE A 541 2.01 24.16 -8.14
CA ILE A 541 3.06 24.46 -7.14
C ILE A 541 2.47 25.29 -6.00
N PHE A 542 1.64 26.28 -6.31
CA PHE A 542 0.94 27.11 -5.34
C PHE A 542 0.09 26.26 -4.38
N LEU A 543 -0.72 25.34 -4.92
CA LEU A 543 -1.55 24.44 -4.13
C LEU A 543 -0.70 23.57 -3.18
N LEU A 544 0.34 22.96 -3.73
CA LEU A 544 1.26 22.08 -3.03
C LEU A 544 1.97 22.83 -1.88
N CYS A 545 2.58 23.98 -2.19
CA CYS A 545 3.27 24.81 -1.19
C CYS A 545 2.29 25.31 -0.13
N THR A 546 1.09 25.72 -0.50
CA THR A 546 0.05 26.16 0.44
C THR A 546 -0.40 25.03 1.39
N GLY A 547 -0.44 23.79 0.92
CA GLY A 547 -0.73 22.62 1.76
C GLY A 547 0.36 22.37 2.80
N ILE A 548 1.62 22.44 2.40
CA ILE A 548 2.78 22.32 3.30
C ILE A 548 2.82 23.44 4.33
N LEU A 549 2.61 24.69 3.89
CA LEU A 549 2.60 25.85 4.77
C LEU A 549 1.54 25.77 5.87
N GLN A 550 0.41 25.11 5.60
CA GLN A 550 -0.64 24.88 6.60
C GLN A 550 -0.28 23.81 7.64
N GLY A 551 0.71 22.96 7.35
CA GLY A 551 1.21 21.94 8.27
C GLY A 551 2.28 22.44 9.24
N ILE A 552 2.81 23.65 9.03
CA ILE A 552 3.80 24.25 9.94
C ILE A 552 3.07 24.66 11.23
N PRO A 553 3.43 24.12 12.41
CA PRO A 553 2.71 24.44 13.63
C PRO A 553 3.00 25.89 14.07
N ASN A 554 1.99 26.51 14.69
CA ASN A 554 2.00 27.94 15.01
C ASN A 554 2.93 28.30 16.16
N ASP A 555 3.26 27.32 17.00
CA ASP A 555 4.19 27.40 18.14
C ASP A 555 5.59 27.89 17.70
N LEU A 556 6.08 27.44 16.54
CA LEU A 556 7.35 27.91 15.97
C LEU A 556 7.35 29.41 15.69
N TYR A 557 6.22 29.95 15.21
CA TYR A 557 6.06 31.38 14.95
C TYR A 557 5.83 32.18 16.23
N GLU A 558 5.22 31.58 17.26
CA GLU A 558 5.07 32.19 18.58
C GLU A 558 6.42 32.30 19.30
N ALA A 559 7.19 31.21 19.34
CA ALA A 559 8.55 31.20 19.90
C ALA A 559 9.44 32.24 19.21
N ALA A 560 9.42 32.30 17.87
CA ALA A 560 10.19 33.30 17.13
C ALA A 560 9.79 34.74 17.45
N ARG A 561 8.49 35.01 17.70
CA ARG A 561 8.03 36.34 18.13
C ARG A 561 8.50 36.68 19.54
N ILE A 562 8.55 35.71 20.45
CA ILE A 562 9.09 35.87 21.81
C ILE A 562 10.59 36.22 21.73
N ASP A 563 11.33 35.59 20.82
CA ASP A 563 12.75 35.88 20.54
C ASP A 563 12.97 37.19 19.75
N GLY A 564 11.92 37.97 19.49
CA GLY A 564 12.01 39.27 18.80
C GLY A 564 12.16 39.19 17.27
N ALA A 565 11.92 38.02 16.65
CA ALA A 565 12.02 37.87 15.21
C ALA A 565 10.91 38.64 14.47
N THR A 566 11.32 39.44 13.48
CA THR A 566 10.42 40.12 12.54
C THR A 566 9.75 39.12 11.57
N GLY A 567 8.62 39.50 10.95
CA GLY A 567 7.92 38.62 10.00
C GLY A 567 8.77 38.17 8.79
N PHE A 568 9.69 39.01 8.33
CA PHE A 568 10.65 38.63 7.27
C PHE A 568 11.70 37.65 7.78
N GLN A 569 12.24 37.86 9.00
CA GLN A 569 13.16 36.91 9.64
C GLN A 569 12.49 35.55 9.86
N ALA A 570 11.25 35.52 10.33
CA ALA A 570 10.48 34.29 10.47
C ALA A 570 10.26 33.61 9.11
N THR A 571 9.90 34.36 8.06
CA THR A 571 9.73 33.81 6.72
C THR A 571 11.04 33.22 6.16
N ARG A 572 12.16 33.91 6.33
CA ARG A 572 13.47 33.51 5.80
C ARG A 572 14.11 32.35 6.56
N HIS A 573 13.96 32.30 7.89
CA HIS A 573 14.64 31.33 8.75
C HIS A 573 13.77 30.15 9.19
N ILE A 574 12.44 30.28 9.13
CA ILE A 574 11.51 29.20 9.50
C ILE A 574 10.76 28.72 8.27
N THR A 575 9.97 29.60 7.64
CA THR A 575 9.03 29.21 6.59
C THR A 575 9.73 28.67 5.34
N ILE A 576 10.67 29.43 4.76
CA ILE A 576 11.37 29.06 3.52
C ILE A 576 12.17 27.76 3.70
N PRO A 577 13.00 27.59 4.76
CA PRO A 577 13.75 26.35 4.96
C PRO A 577 12.86 25.12 5.11
N ILE A 578 11.80 25.19 5.93
CA ILE A 578 10.86 24.08 6.12
C ILE A 578 10.13 23.77 4.80
N LEU A 579 9.66 24.81 4.10
CA LEU A 579 8.96 24.65 2.84
C LEU A 579 9.86 24.03 1.78
N LEU A 580 11.10 24.51 1.61
CA LEU A 580 12.06 23.95 0.65
C LEU A 580 12.42 22.50 0.99
N PHE A 581 12.62 22.19 2.27
CA PHE A 581 12.91 20.82 2.72
C PHE A 581 11.79 19.85 2.33
N GLN A 582 10.53 20.22 2.58
CA GLN A 582 9.37 19.37 2.28
C GLN A 582 9.00 19.37 0.78
N THR A 583 9.22 20.47 0.06
CA THR A 583 8.89 20.56 -1.38
C THR A 583 9.96 19.95 -2.28
N ALA A 584 11.24 19.95 -1.89
CA ALA A 584 12.35 19.57 -2.76
C ALA A 584 12.18 18.21 -3.46
N PRO A 585 11.74 17.11 -2.79
CA PRO A 585 11.48 15.84 -3.46
C PRO A 585 10.38 15.93 -4.52
N LEU A 586 9.35 16.74 -4.26
CA LEU A 586 8.20 16.93 -5.15
C LEU A 586 8.57 17.77 -6.37
N LEU A 587 9.51 18.71 -6.22
CA LEU A 587 10.02 19.53 -7.34
C LEU A 587 10.72 18.67 -8.40
N ILE A 588 11.43 17.61 -8.02
CA ILE A 588 12.05 16.65 -8.97
C ILE A 588 10.99 16.03 -9.88
N GLY A 589 9.83 15.69 -9.31
CA GLY A 589 8.68 15.20 -10.07
C GLY A 589 8.17 16.22 -11.09
N GLN A 590 8.22 17.52 -10.77
CA GLN A 590 7.80 18.59 -11.67
C GLN A 590 8.75 18.78 -12.86
N TYR A 591 10.06 18.68 -12.63
CA TYR A 591 11.04 18.66 -13.72
C TYR A 591 10.83 17.44 -14.63
N THR A 592 10.59 16.26 -14.04
CA THR A 592 10.30 15.02 -14.80
C THR A 592 9.03 15.13 -15.63
N PHE A 593 7.98 15.76 -15.07
CA PHE A 593 6.73 16.01 -15.77
C PHE A 593 6.92 16.97 -16.95
N ASN A 594 7.58 18.11 -16.76
CA ASN A 594 7.76 19.10 -17.82
C ASN A 594 8.68 18.64 -18.94
N PHE A 595 9.65 17.78 -18.63
CA PHE A 595 10.48 17.12 -19.65
C PHE A 595 9.64 16.34 -20.67
N ASN A 596 8.54 15.74 -20.22
CA ASN A 596 7.63 14.94 -21.04
C ASN A 596 6.28 15.63 -21.29
N ASN A 597 6.23 16.97 -21.28
CA ASN A 597 4.97 17.71 -21.45
C ASN A 597 4.54 17.79 -22.92
N PHE A 598 3.99 16.68 -23.42
CA PHE A 598 3.52 16.54 -24.79
C PHE A 598 2.39 17.52 -25.13
N SER A 599 1.39 17.63 -24.24
CA SER A 599 0.13 18.30 -24.54
C SER A 599 0.29 19.77 -24.85
N ILE A 600 1.15 20.50 -24.12
CA ILE A 600 1.33 21.94 -24.34
C ILE A 600 1.94 22.23 -25.71
N ILE A 601 2.88 21.40 -26.16
CA ILE A 601 3.56 21.57 -27.45
C ILE A 601 2.62 21.18 -28.60
N TRP A 602 1.98 20.02 -28.46
CA TRP A 602 1.13 19.47 -29.51
C TRP A 602 -0.09 20.35 -29.78
N LEU A 603 -0.79 20.77 -28.72
CA LEU A 603 -2.03 21.53 -28.84
C LEU A 603 -1.80 23.01 -29.18
N PHE A 604 -0.63 23.57 -28.88
CA PHE A 604 -0.35 24.98 -29.19
C PHE A 604 -0.10 25.21 -30.69
N ASN A 605 0.78 24.45 -31.32
CA ASN A 605 1.04 24.56 -32.76
C ASN A 605 1.67 23.31 -33.38
N GLY A 606 1.50 22.14 -32.75
CA GLY A 606 2.06 20.89 -33.25
C GLY A 606 3.59 20.86 -33.29
N GLY A 607 4.28 21.60 -32.41
CA GLY A 607 5.74 21.64 -32.33
C GLY A 607 6.44 22.58 -33.33
N GLY A 608 5.68 23.36 -34.10
CA GLY A 608 6.25 24.34 -35.04
C GLY A 608 6.94 25.53 -34.35
N PRO A 609 7.51 26.49 -35.10
CA PRO A 609 7.67 26.52 -36.56
C PRO A 609 8.47 25.34 -37.13
N PHE A 610 8.22 24.97 -38.39
CA PHE A 610 8.96 23.90 -39.05
C PHE A 610 10.14 24.49 -39.82
N GLU A 611 11.36 24.04 -39.49
CA GLU A 611 12.59 24.42 -40.18
C GLU A 611 13.23 23.14 -40.78
N PRO A 612 12.82 22.72 -42.00
CA PRO A 612 13.26 21.45 -42.61
C PRO A 612 14.77 21.30 -42.75
N SER A 613 15.49 22.40 -42.96
CA SER A 613 16.95 22.42 -43.04
C SER A 613 17.64 21.96 -41.76
N LYS A 614 17.00 22.15 -40.60
CA LYS A 614 17.58 21.84 -39.28
C LYS A 614 16.97 20.60 -38.62
N TYR A 615 15.66 20.40 -38.77
CA TYR A 615 14.92 19.33 -38.09
C TYR A 615 14.37 18.26 -39.04
N GLY A 616 14.66 18.37 -40.34
CA GLY A 616 14.06 17.52 -41.37
C GLY A 616 12.54 17.69 -41.46
N ASN A 617 11.89 16.92 -42.34
CA ASN A 617 10.43 16.91 -42.51
C ASN A 617 9.71 16.08 -41.42
N ILE A 618 10.23 16.09 -40.19
CA ILE A 618 9.91 15.12 -39.14
C ILE A 618 9.63 15.80 -37.80
N ALA A 619 10.33 16.92 -37.51
CA ALA A 619 10.16 17.68 -36.28
C ALA A 619 10.12 19.19 -36.57
N GLY A 620 9.54 19.93 -35.63
CA GLY A 620 9.56 21.40 -35.62
C GLY A 620 10.47 21.93 -34.51
N SER A 621 10.65 23.24 -34.48
CA SER A 621 11.63 23.90 -33.63
C SER A 621 11.23 24.01 -32.16
N SER A 622 9.96 23.79 -31.81
CA SER A 622 9.50 23.76 -30.41
C SER A 622 9.21 22.35 -29.89
N ASP A 623 9.38 21.31 -30.71
CA ASP A 623 9.18 19.92 -30.28
C ASP A 623 10.06 19.55 -29.09
N LEU A 624 9.46 18.86 -28.13
CA LEU A 624 10.19 18.15 -27.09
C LEU A 624 10.48 16.74 -27.54
N LEU A 625 11.39 16.06 -26.84
CA LEU A 625 11.70 14.65 -27.13
C LEU A 625 10.44 13.77 -27.18
N ILE A 626 9.46 14.00 -26.30
CA ILE A 626 8.20 13.26 -26.31
C ILE A 626 7.33 13.53 -27.55
N SER A 627 7.21 14.79 -27.99
CA SER A 627 6.42 15.12 -29.18
C SER A 627 7.12 14.66 -30.45
N TYR A 628 8.45 14.67 -30.43
CA TYR A 628 9.27 14.08 -31.47
C TYR A 628 9.09 12.56 -31.58
N ILE A 629 9.15 11.82 -30.47
CA ILE A 629 8.88 10.37 -30.42
C ILE A 629 7.47 10.08 -30.96
N TYR A 630 6.48 10.90 -30.60
CA TYR A 630 5.12 10.74 -31.12
C TYR A 630 5.05 10.91 -32.64
N LYS A 631 5.67 11.96 -33.19
CA LYS A 631 5.74 12.16 -34.65
C LYS A 631 6.44 10.99 -35.35
N LEU A 632 7.55 10.51 -34.80
CA LEU A 632 8.27 9.36 -35.33
C LEU A 632 7.41 8.10 -35.36
N THR A 633 6.82 7.74 -34.22
CA THR A 633 6.16 6.44 -34.04
C THR A 633 4.74 6.40 -34.60
N ILE A 634 3.94 7.45 -34.39
CA ILE A 634 2.53 7.50 -34.76
C ILE A 634 2.33 8.08 -36.17
N GLN A 635 2.98 9.21 -36.49
CA GLN A 635 2.77 9.86 -37.78
C GLN A 635 3.64 9.29 -38.90
N LYS A 636 4.88 8.93 -38.57
CA LYS A 636 5.88 8.47 -39.54
C LYS A 636 6.18 6.98 -39.46
N GLN A 637 5.58 6.24 -38.52
CA GLN A 637 5.73 4.79 -38.36
C GLN A 637 7.17 4.29 -38.24
N TYR A 638 8.06 5.08 -37.63
CA TYR A 638 9.41 4.68 -37.25
C TYR A 638 9.42 4.17 -35.79
N GLN A 639 8.77 3.03 -35.52
CA GLN A 639 8.58 2.52 -34.16
C GLN A 639 9.87 2.04 -33.50
N GLY A 640 10.79 1.42 -34.26
CA GLY A 640 12.06 0.89 -33.77
C GLY A 640 12.95 1.98 -33.18
N ILE A 641 13.35 2.95 -34.01
CA ILE A 641 14.16 4.09 -33.58
C ILE A 641 13.43 4.99 -32.59
N GLY A 642 12.10 5.17 -32.71
CA GLY A 642 11.32 5.90 -31.70
C GLY A 642 11.34 5.22 -30.32
N SER A 643 11.31 3.89 -30.27
CA SER A 643 11.46 3.12 -29.04
C SER A 643 12.87 3.22 -28.47
N ALA A 644 13.90 3.22 -29.32
CA ALA A 644 15.29 3.43 -28.89
C ALA A 644 15.51 4.82 -28.27
N ILE A 645 14.95 5.88 -28.88
CA ILE A 645 14.96 7.24 -28.30
C ILE A 645 14.24 7.22 -26.95
N THR A 646 13.06 6.59 -26.87
CA THR A 646 12.29 6.48 -25.61
C THR A 646 13.12 5.83 -24.49
N LEU A 647 13.89 4.79 -24.78
CA LEU A 647 14.76 4.15 -23.80
C LEU A 647 15.92 5.02 -23.36
N ILE A 648 16.63 5.66 -24.29
CA ILE A 648 17.74 6.59 -23.96
C ILE A 648 17.24 7.68 -23.03
N VAL A 649 16.10 8.29 -23.38
CA VAL A 649 15.48 9.36 -22.61
C VAL A 649 15.04 8.88 -21.23
N SER A 650 14.39 7.71 -21.17
CA SER A 650 13.93 7.12 -19.92
C SER A 650 15.09 6.78 -18.98
N LEU A 651 16.18 6.19 -19.49
CA LEU A 651 17.38 5.90 -18.70
C LEU A 651 18.05 7.18 -18.19
N ALA A 652 18.15 8.21 -19.03
CA ALA A 652 18.68 9.50 -18.62
C ALA A 652 17.82 10.14 -17.51
N LEU A 653 16.49 10.13 -17.67
CA LEU A 653 15.57 10.65 -16.65
C LEU A 653 15.65 9.86 -15.34
N ILE A 654 15.69 8.52 -15.40
CA ILE A 654 15.87 7.68 -14.21
C ILE A 654 17.17 8.04 -13.50
N PHE A 655 18.26 8.19 -14.24
CA PHE A 655 19.56 8.56 -13.68
C PHE A 655 19.55 9.92 -12.99
N PHE A 656 19.03 10.98 -13.64
CA PHE A 656 18.95 12.31 -13.05
C PHE A 656 17.99 12.39 -11.86
N THR A 657 16.85 11.72 -11.96
CA THR A 657 15.87 11.63 -10.87
C THR A 657 16.43 10.86 -9.68
N TRP A 658 17.17 9.77 -9.91
CA TRP A 658 17.88 9.03 -8.86
C TRP A 658 18.94 9.90 -8.17
N ILE A 659 19.73 10.67 -8.92
CA ILE A 659 20.68 11.65 -8.35
C ILE A 659 19.94 12.68 -7.50
N GLY A 660 18.82 13.23 -8.01
CA GLY A 660 18.01 14.22 -7.30
C GLY A 660 17.49 13.69 -5.97
N PHE A 661 16.89 12.49 -5.98
CA PHE A 661 16.34 11.88 -4.78
C PHE A 661 17.43 11.46 -3.78
N SER A 662 18.51 10.84 -4.24
CA SER A 662 19.61 10.38 -3.38
C SER A 662 20.34 11.52 -2.68
N ARG A 663 20.40 12.71 -3.29
CA ARG A 663 21.04 13.91 -2.71
C ARG A 663 20.10 14.76 -1.86
N SER A 664 18.78 14.54 -1.90
CA SER A 664 17.83 15.32 -1.13
C SER A 664 17.92 15.00 0.37
N LYS A 665 18.14 16.04 1.21
CA LYS A 665 18.24 15.89 2.68
C LYS A 665 16.98 15.28 3.29
N ALA A 666 15.80 15.65 2.76
CA ALA A 666 14.52 15.12 3.21
C ALA A 666 14.45 13.58 3.19
N PHE A 667 15.05 12.95 2.18
CA PHE A 667 15.06 11.48 2.06
C PHE A 667 16.19 10.81 2.87
N ARG A 668 17.22 11.58 3.26
CA ARG A 668 18.32 11.09 4.09
C ARG A 668 17.98 11.15 5.58
N GLU A 669 17.27 12.18 6.01
CA GLU A 669 16.94 12.44 7.41
C GLU A 669 15.70 11.68 7.88
N GLU A 670 14.78 11.24 7.01
CA GLU A 670 13.70 10.29 7.35
C GLU A 670 14.23 8.90 7.77
N LYS A 671 15.53 8.62 7.56
CA LYS A 671 16.20 7.36 7.94
C LYS A 671 16.97 7.46 9.27
N LEU A 672 16.94 8.62 9.94
CA LEU A 672 17.44 8.81 11.31
C LEU A 672 16.23 8.89 12.26
#